data_AF-A0A3S4R1E8-F1
#
_entry.id   AF-A0A3S4R1E8-F1
#
_cell.length_a   1.000
_cell.length_b   1.000
_cell.length_c   1.000
_cell.angle_alpha   90.00
_cell.angle_beta   90.00
_cell.angle_gamma   90.00
#
_symmetry.space_group_name_H-M   'P 1'
#
loop_
_entity.id
_entity.type
_entity.pdbx_description
1 polymer ?
#
loop_
_entity_poly.entity_id
_entity_poly.type
_entity_poly.pdbx_seq_one_letter_code
_entity_poly.pdbx_strand_id
1 'polypeptide(L)'
;MQRSLFACVVIASIGLVCAQFEWQTRDSFDEIRKRVDAISAENCQYSNINDLFLPRSTVTHVPDVEYLGIDPIFPNRTNLLQVHSMATSRAFYFSYILQKASDEAEPGFMYYFLSTIADVAANRFINASAIYFGPNMAFTPSYQGFYNKTMPLFAPRAFRVDDFNDPFHLQGTSTLNTFEARDLGAIPLHSKSSNYTTEQYRINEWYSAWLPDLTKRHDSKTTYTVHITYANSTNETFVWHGPPHPADKPGPVKWSKPYFDCGRSNKWVFGASVPVPDIYPRHTGWRHIEIPIYVAVVVMELDFERLDINQCPISKGNPGPNYFAGTARCKNQTTECEPVHGYGFRRGGYQCRCQPGYRLPKTVRSPYLGELIERATQAEYKKGFGCEKIGYMAVRTQVTGRLSDYDRMRFVGRIKTLTGLTGNMSTSPRMDPTWVMKYTKYEVTKANCHEFLKTTPEKLTLRGDIAFGKEHRFENEARMALRLANFISAFLQVVNPDEKFAEFRVPDRSLTVDQIIGEALSVVIGDGEILGCGVLFDRNKFPNHTLFAPYAYRVDRNSPNFYVDDLSRYSWNANRFYLHQKYFEILKTRWSSNMDDLQTYTNKINIRYNSSGLYTITNDVYPVQYKAAELNHGYWTSPYFDCGGFHNQWILTYSVPFFGFDKIKSNLEFKGVVTVSMPLDRLDINQCSDEGQLYNAFKNTHKCDRYSTRCVPILGRRFEPGGYKCECRQGFEYPYNDDTTYFDGQILESEYLHMLKNEPSRFDTLRCRIAAGTLLESNTITILLLTFIFLVLHHF
;
A
#
# COMPACT_ATOMS: atom_id res chain seq x y z
N MET A 1 -6.93 63.17 14.12
CA MET A 1 -8.00 62.67 13.23
C MET A 1 -7.55 61.59 12.24
N GLN A 2 -6.44 61.75 11.51
CA GLN A 2 -5.96 60.72 10.55
C GLN A 2 -5.63 59.35 11.17
N ARG A 3 -5.03 59.30 12.38
CA ARG A 3 -4.73 58.02 13.07
C ARG A 3 -5.99 57.25 13.50
N SER A 4 -7.05 57.96 13.89
CA SER A 4 -8.34 57.38 14.26
C SER A 4 -9.11 56.88 13.04
N LEU A 5 -9.01 57.57 11.91
CA LEU A 5 -9.61 57.13 10.64
C LEU A 5 -8.92 55.87 10.10
N PHE A 6 -7.58 55.81 10.18
CA PHE A 6 -6.81 54.63 9.78
C PHE A 6 -7.12 53.43 10.69
N ALA A 7 -7.23 53.64 12.00
CA ALA A 7 -7.67 52.60 12.94
C ALA A 7 -9.09 52.11 12.64
N CYS A 8 -10.04 53.00 12.34
CA CYS A 8 -11.40 52.60 11.96
C CYS A 8 -11.45 51.84 10.62
N VAL A 9 -10.63 52.21 9.63
CA VAL A 9 -10.55 51.49 8.35
C VAL A 9 -9.93 50.10 8.54
N VAL A 10 -8.92 49.97 9.40
CA VAL A 10 -8.31 48.67 9.75
C VAL A 10 -9.27 47.80 10.58
N ILE A 11 -10.01 48.37 11.52
CA ILE A 11 -11.01 47.63 12.31
C ILE A 11 -12.20 47.22 11.45
N ALA A 12 -12.65 48.09 10.53
CA ALA A 12 -13.72 47.78 9.59
C ALA A 12 -13.29 46.70 8.57
N SER A 13 -12.05 46.74 8.08
CA SER A 13 -11.53 45.71 7.19
C SER A 13 -11.32 44.37 7.89
N ILE A 14 -10.84 44.36 9.14
CA ILE A 14 -10.76 43.14 9.97
C ILE A 14 -12.17 42.59 10.25
N GLY A 15 -13.14 43.45 10.57
CA GLY A 15 -14.54 43.06 10.80
C GLY A 15 -15.23 42.49 9.56
N LEU A 16 -14.99 43.07 8.38
CA LEU A 16 -15.50 42.59 7.09
C LEU A 16 -14.89 41.23 6.69
N VAL A 17 -13.60 41.01 6.96
CA VAL A 17 -12.93 39.73 6.68
C VAL A 17 -13.42 38.63 7.63
N CYS A 18 -13.63 38.92 8.91
CA CYS A 18 -14.17 37.94 9.87
C CYS A 18 -15.62 37.52 9.55
N ALA A 19 -16.47 38.42 9.05
CA ALA A 19 -17.88 38.11 8.73
C ALA A 19 -18.05 37.16 7.53
N GLN A 20 -17.07 37.06 6.62
CA GLN A 20 -17.20 36.25 5.41
C GLN A 20 -17.15 34.73 5.68
N PHE A 21 -16.49 34.31 6.76
CA PHE A 21 -16.27 32.90 7.12
C PHE A 21 -16.95 32.47 8.42
N GLU A 22 -17.83 33.31 9.00
CA GLU A 22 -18.53 33.02 10.26
C GLU A 22 -19.39 31.73 10.21
N TRP A 23 -19.81 31.32 9.01
CA TRP A 23 -20.55 30.08 8.80
C TRP A 23 -19.74 28.81 9.11
N GLN A 24 -18.41 28.93 9.16
CA GLN A 24 -17.49 27.85 9.47
C GLN A 24 -17.35 27.68 10.97
N THR A 25 -18.30 26.96 11.58
CA THR A 25 -18.24 26.64 13.01
C THR A 25 -17.08 25.70 13.32
N ARG A 26 -16.55 25.82 14.55
CA ARG A 26 -15.50 24.91 15.06
C ARG A 26 -16.07 23.51 15.20
N ASP A 27 -15.34 22.53 14.68
CA ASP A 27 -15.73 21.11 14.71
C ASP A 27 -14.61 20.22 15.27
N SER A 28 -14.81 18.90 15.22
CA SER A 28 -13.84 17.93 15.75
C SER A 28 -12.49 17.92 15.00
N PHE A 29 -12.45 18.36 13.73
CA PHE A 29 -11.18 18.52 13.03
C PHE A 29 -10.35 19.65 13.65
N ASP A 30 -10.97 20.80 13.96
CA ASP A 30 -10.25 21.92 14.60
C ASP A 30 -9.70 21.54 15.96
N GLU A 31 -10.42 20.71 16.71
CA GLU A 31 -9.94 20.21 18.00
C GLU A 31 -8.64 19.41 17.85
N ILE A 32 -8.60 18.44 16.92
CA ILE A 32 -7.39 17.63 16.69
C ILE A 32 -6.29 18.48 16.07
N ARG A 33 -6.60 19.35 15.10
CA ARG A 33 -5.60 20.22 14.48
C ARG A 33 -4.92 21.11 15.51
N LYS A 34 -5.68 21.70 16.44
CA LYS A 34 -5.15 22.49 17.54
C LYS A 34 -4.23 21.66 18.45
N ARG A 35 -4.56 20.40 18.75
CA ARG A 35 -3.69 19.51 19.55
C ARG A 35 -2.40 19.17 18.81
N VAL A 36 -2.49 18.89 17.51
CA VAL A 36 -1.33 18.60 16.65
C VAL A 36 -0.38 19.78 16.59
N ASP A 37 -0.91 20.99 16.36
CA ASP A 37 -0.11 22.23 16.26
C ASP A 37 0.42 22.71 17.62
N ALA A 38 -0.20 22.31 18.74
CA ALA A 38 0.24 22.70 20.07
C ALA A 38 1.53 22.03 20.52
N ILE A 39 1.92 20.90 19.90
CA ILE A 39 3.12 20.13 20.28
C ILE A 39 4.20 20.27 19.21
N SER A 40 5.40 20.60 19.64
CA SER A 40 6.60 20.74 18.83
C SER A 40 7.77 20.00 19.47
N ALA A 41 8.87 19.85 18.73
CA ALA A 41 10.11 19.24 19.21
C ALA A 41 10.66 19.90 20.51
N GLU A 42 10.41 21.20 20.67
CA GLU A 42 10.94 22.00 21.79
C GLU A 42 10.11 21.87 23.05
N ASN A 43 8.79 21.73 22.92
CA ASN A 43 7.88 21.70 24.07
C ASN A 43 7.48 20.29 24.51
N CYS A 44 7.70 19.28 23.67
CA CYS A 44 7.21 17.92 23.91
C CYS A 44 7.78 17.29 25.18
N GLN A 45 8.96 17.71 25.64
CA GLN A 45 9.57 17.20 26.87
C GLN A 45 8.84 17.66 28.13
N TYR A 46 8.16 18.81 28.09
CA TYR A 46 7.49 19.43 29.24
C TYR A 46 5.96 19.28 29.22
N SER A 47 5.39 18.92 28.08
CA SER A 47 3.95 18.70 27.93
C SER A 47 3.44 17.55 28.80
N ASN A 48 2.13 17.44 29.00
CA ASN A 48 1.56 16.26 29.67
C ASN A 48 1.66 15.02 28.76
N ILE A 49 1.75 13.83 29.33
CA ILE A 49 1.73 12.56 28.59
C ILE A 49 0.45 12.45 27.76
N ASN A 50 -0.71 12.82 28.33
CA ASN A 50 -1.99 12.73 27.62
C ASN A 50 -2.06 13.63 26.38
N ASP A 51 -1.34 14.75 26.38
CA ASP A 51 -1.31 15.66 25.23
C ASP A 51 -0.49 15.07 24.09
N LEU A 52 0.49 14.20 24.37
CA LEU A 52 1.29 13.51 23.35
C LEU A 52 0.53 12.43 22.58
N PHE A 53 -0.72 12.12 22.95
CA PHE A 53 -1.53 11.10 22.29
C PHE A 53 -2.80 11.70 21.68
N LEU A 54 -3.15 11.21 20.50
CA LEU A 54 -4.46 11.46 19.89
C LEU A 54 -5.43 10.31 20.20
N PRO A 55 -6.75 10.57 20.18
CA PRO A 55 -7.75 9.52 20.31
C PRO A 55 -7.58 8.44 19.23
N ARG A 56 -7.83 7.16 19.55
CA ARG A 56 -7.75 6.05 18.57
C ARG A 56 -8.66 6.25 17.36
N SER A 57 -9.80 6.92 17.56
CA SER A 57 -10.82 7.18 16.55
C SER A 57 -10.39 8.21 15.48
N THR A 58 -9.23 8.85 15.60
CA THR A 58 -8.71 9.75 14.55
C THR A 58 -8.24 8.96 13.32
N VAL A 59 -7.81 7.71 13.48
CA VAL A 59 -7.50 6.81 12.38
C VAL A 59 -8.68 5.86 12.17
N THR A 60 -9.24 5.86 10.97
CA THR A 60 -10.41 5.05 10.60
C THR A 60 -10.03 3.95 9.63
N HIS A 61 -10.83 2.88 9.52
CA HIS A 61 -10.60 1.79 8.56
C HIS A 61 -9.19 1.20 8.67
N VAL A 62 -8.74 0.98 9.91
CA VAL A 62 -7.46 0.31 10.15
C VAL A 62 -7.55 -1.11 9.57
N PRO A 63 -6.62 -1.53 8.69
CA PRO A 63 -6.67 -2.84 8.07
C PRO A 63 -6.62 -3.95 9.12
N ASP A 64 -7.47 -4.95 8.94
CA ASP A 64 -7.47 -6.17 9.72
C ASP A 64 -7.32 -7.36 8.76
N VAL A 65 -6.36 -8.22 9.06
CA VAL A 65 -5.91 -9.33 8.21
C VAL A 65 -6.99 -10.37 8.03
N GLU A 66 -7.86 -10.56 9.02
CA GLU A 66 -8.98 -11.50 8.94
C GLU A 66 -9.92 -11.16 7.78
N TYR A 67 -10.09 -9.86 7.49
CA TYR A 67 -10.98 -9.36 6.45
C TYR A 67 -10.31 -9.20 5.07
N LEU A 68 -8.99 -9.43 4.97
CA LEU A 68 -8.26 -9.25 3.71
C LEU A 68 -8.76 -10.23 2.65
N GLY A 69 -9.36 -9.68 1.59
CA GLY A 69 -9.89 -10.42 0.44
C GLY A 69 -11.37 -10.79 0.52
N ILE A 70 -12.05 -10.42 1.61
CA ILE A 70 -13.51 -10.35 1.69
C ILE A 70 -13.95 -8.94 1.29
N ASP A 71 -13.41 -7.94 1.98
CA ASP A 71 -13.72 -6.53 1.73
C ASP A 71 -12.67 -5.87 0.81
N PRO A 72 -13.08 -4.92 -0.05
CA PRO A 72 -12.14 -4.16 -0.85
C PRO A 72 -11.31 -3.24 0.05
N ILE A 73 -9.99 -3.28 -0.13
CA ILE A 73 -9.08 -2.37 0.56
C ILE A 73 -9.22 -1.00 -0.07
N PHE A 74 -9.59 -0.01 0.72
CA PHE A 74 -9.67 1.37 0.22
C PHE A 74 -8.28 1.87 -0.20
N PRO A 75 -8.17 2.62 -1.31
CA PRO A 75 -6.90 3.18 -1.77
C PRO A 75 -6.16 4.02 -0.72
N ASN A 76 -6.87 4.67 0.20
CA ASN A 76 -6.27 5.43 1.30
C ASN A 76 -5.75 4.57 2.47
N ARG A 77 -5.92 3.25 2.42
CA ARG A 77 -5.49 2.30 3.46
C ARG A 77 -4.41 1.33 2.97
N THR A 78 -4.02 1.43 1.71
CA THR A 78 -2.90 0.64 1.16
C THR A 78 -1.60 0.89 1.92
N ASN A 79 -1.31 2.13 2.31
CA ASN A 79 -0.10 2.46 3.09
C ASN A 79 -0.14 1.86 4.51
N LEU A 80 -1.31 1.83 5.16
CA LEU A 80 -1.47 1.16 6.45
C LEU A 80 -1.28 -0.35 6.29
N LEU A 81 -1.84 -0.93 5.23
CA LEU A 81 -1.65 -2.35 4.94
C LEU A 81 -0.18 -2.67 4.70
N GLN A 82 0.57 -1.79 4.04
CA GLN A 82 2.00 -1.99 3.85
C GLN A 82 2.78 -1.95 5.17
N VAL A 83 2.48 -1.01 6.06
CA VAL A 83 3.07 -0.94 7.41
C VAL A 83 2.79 -2.22 8.20
N HIS A 84 1.55 -2.72 8.11
CA HIS A 84 1.16 -4.01 8.66
C HIS A 84 2.00 -5.16 8.09
N SER A 85 2.06 -5.30 6.76
CA SER A 85 2.79 -6.39 6.07
C SER A 85 4.29 -6.34 6.39
N MET A 86 4.88 -5.15 6.47
CA MET A 86 6.29 -4.98 6.79
C MET A 86 6.61 -5.31 8.25
N ALA A 87 5.80 -4.87 9.21
CA ALA A 87 5.98 -5.22 10.63
C ALA A 87 5.92 -6.74 10.83
N THR A 88 4.93 -7.36 10.18
CA THR A 88 4.72 -8.81 10.19
C THR A 88 5.91 -9.54 9.56
N SER A 89 6.32 -9.14 8.35
CA SER A 89 7.48 -9.68 7.63
C SER A 89 8.74 -9.69 8.51
N ARG A 90 9.08 -8.56 9.13
CA ARG A 90 10.28 -8.45 9.98
C ARG A 90 10.18 -9.31 11.23
N ALA A 91 9.03 -9.35 11.89
CA ALA A 91 8.86 -10.21 13.06
C ALA A 91 9.01 -11.69 12.68
N PHE A 92 8.44 -12.12 11.55
CA PHE A 92 8.64 -13.47 11.02
C PHE A 92 10.11 -13.77 10.72
N TYR A 93 10.82 -12.85 10.07
CA TYR A 93 12.24 -13.00 9.78
C TYR A 93 13.05 -13.25 11.06
N PHE A 94 12.91 -12.37 12.06
CA PHE A 94 13.67 -12.48 13.30
C PHE A 94 13.28 -13.72 14.10
N SER A 95 12.01 -14.12 14.11
CA SER A 95 11.56 -15.35 14.77
C SER A 95 12.16 -16.59 14.10
N TYR A 96 12.25 -16.59 12.77
CA TYR A 96 12.85 -17.68 12.00
C TYR A 96 14.36 -17.78 12.23
N ILE A 97 15.09 -16.67 12.03
CA ILE A 97 16.56 -16.72 12.04
C ILE A 97 17.13 -16.98 13.43
N LEU A 98 16.51 -16.46 14.49
CA LEU A 98 16.95 -16.69 15.88
C LEU A 98 16.77 -18.15 16.31
N GLN A 99 15.84 -18.88 15.69
CA GLN A 99 15.62 -20.31 15.99
C GLN A 99 16.36 -21.25 15.03
N LYS A 100 16.74 -20.76 13.84
CA LYS A 100 17.37 -21.57 12.78
C LYS A 100 18.89 -21.44 12.75
N ALA A 101 19.41 -20.22 12.88
CA ALA A 101 20.84 -19.97 12.74
C ALA A 101 21.63 -20.59 13.89
N SER A 102 22.85 -21.00 13.62
CA SER A 102 23.82 -21.27 14.68
C SER A 102 24.28 -19.97 15.32
N ASP A 103 24.77 -20.04 16.56
CA ASP A 103 25.16 -18.87 17.37
C ASP A 103 26.13 -17.92 16.64
N GLU A 104 27.08 -18.47 15.87
CA GLU A 104 28.05 -17.67 15.09
C GLU A 104 27.49 -17.10 13.78
N ALA A 105 26.35 -17.61 13.33
CA ALA A 105 25.66 -17.23 12.11
C ALA A 105 24.42 -16.35 12.37
N GLU A 106 24.13 -16.03 13.63
CA GLU A 106 23.09 -15.07 13.99
C GLU A 106 23.34 -13.68 13.38
N PRO A 107 22.29 -12.87 13.16
CA PRO A 107 22.45 -11.49 12.73
C PRO A 107 23.31 -10.68 13.71
N GLY A 108 24.36 -10.04 13.19
CA GLY A 108 25.18 -9.11 13.96
C GLY A 108 24.58 -7.70 14.00
N PHE A 109 25.30 -6.75 14.60
CA PHE A 109 24.81 -5.39 14.80
C PHE A 109 24.45 -4.69 13.50
N MET A 110 25.35 -4.75 12.51
CA MET A 110 25.16 -4.00 11.27
C MET A 110 23.96 -4.55 10.50
N TYR A 111 23.71 -5.86 10.58
CA TYR A 111 22.51 -6.48 10.05
C TYR A 111 21.24 -5.79 10.56
N TYR A 112 21.07 -5.62 11.87
CA TYR A 112 19.86 -4.98 12.43
C TYR A 112 19.72 -3.52 11.99
N PHE A 113 20.81 -2.75 11.97
CA PHE A 113 20.77 -1.36 11.53
C PHE A 113 20.41 -1.25 10.04
N LEU A 114 21.10 -1.99 9.17
CA LEU A 114 20.82 -1.98 7.73
C LEU A 114 19.43 -2.53 7.41
N SER A 115 18.94 -3.50 8.18
CA SER A 115 17.59 -4.06 8.07
C SER A 115 16.52 -3.00 8.34
N THR A 116 16.65 -2.23 9.44
CA THR A 116 15.70 -1.13 9.77
C THR A 116 15.83 0.06 8.81
N ILE A 117 17.03 0.37 8.33
CA ILE A 117 17.25 1.41 7.30
C ILE A 117 16.57 1.00 5.99
N ALA A 118 16.74 -0.25 5.54
CA ALA A 118 16.14 -0.74 4.31
C ALA A 118 14.61 -0.67 4.35
N ASP A 119 13.99 -0.88 5.51
CA ASP A 119 12.54 -0.74 5.69
C ASP A 119 12.08 0.70 5.42
N VAL A 120 12.79 1.70 5.95
CA VAL A 120 12.46 3.12 5.74
C VAL A 120 12.83 3.58 4.31
N ALA A 121 13.91 3.05 3.74
CA ALA A 121 14.38 3.42 2.40
C ALA A 121 13.44 2.91 1.29
N ALA A 122 12.90 1.71 1.42
CA ALA A 122 12.05 1.10 0.40
C ALA A 122 10.69 1.80 0.24
N ASN A 123 10.23 2.51 1.27
CA ASN A 123 8.94 3.17 1.27
C ASN A 123 9.00 4.60 1.81
N ARG A 124 8.66 5.55 0.95
CA ARG A 124 8.52 6.95 1.32
C ARG A 124 7.49 7.21 2.43
N PHE A 125 6.48 6.36 2.59
CA PHE A 125 5.40 6.57 3.57
C PHE A 125 5.76 6.09 4.98
N ILE A 126 6.68 5.13 5.10
CA ILE A 126 7.21 4.69 6.40
C ILE A 126 8.20 5.74 6.88
N ASN A 127 8.01 6.24 8.09
CA ASN A 127 8.84 7.26 8.70
C ASN A 127 9.93 6.64 9.59
N ALA A 128 9.61 5.55 10.28
CA ALA A 128 10.57 4.84 11.13
C ALA A 128 10.31 3.33 11.18
N SER A 129 11.39 2.58 11.40
CA SER A 129 11.41 1.14 11.66
C SER A 129 12.30 0.88 12.88
N ALA A 130 11.86 -0.01 13.77
CA ALA A 130 12.61 -0.38 14.95
C ALA A 130 12.36 -1.83 15.35
N ILE A 131 13.35 -2.42 16.01
CA ILE A 131 13.19 -3.63 16.81
C ILE A 131 13.60 -3.33 18.25
N TYR A 132 12.75 -3.64 19.22
CA TYR A 132 13.02 -3.41 20.63
C TYR A 132 13.09 -4.74 21.36
N PHE A 133 14.27 -5.09 21.88
CA PHE A 133 14.44 -6.30 22.67
C PHE A 133 14.04 -6.06 24.13
N GLY A 134 13.49 -7.10 24.76
CA GLY A 134 13.32 -7.14 26.21
C GLY A 134 14.66 -7.09 26.95
N PRO A 135 14.65 -6.72 28.24
CA PRO A 135 15.85 -6.70 29.05
C PRO A 135 16.56 -8.06 29.05
N ASN A 136 17.86 -8.08 28.79
CA ASN A 136 18.67 -9.30 28.76
C ASN A 136 18.18 -10.38 27.76
N MET A 137 17.51 -9.99 26.67
CA MET A 137 16.98 -10.92 25.67
C MET A 137 17.71 -10.87 24.31
N ALA A 138 18.58 -9.88 24.10
CA ALA A 138 19.37 -9.75 22.87
C ALA A 138 20.75 -10.39 23.06
N PHE A 139 21.10 -11.30 22.16
CA PHE A 139 22.46 -11.83 22.06
C PHE A 139 23.00 -11.47 20.69
N THR A 140 24.32 -11.37 20.60
CA THR A 140 24.99 -11.00 19.36
C THR A 140 26.32 -11.72 19.22
N PRO A 141 26.68 -12.13 18.00
CA PRO A 141 28.04 -12.55 17.70
C PRO A 141 29.01 -11.37 17.53
N SER A 142 28.52 -10.12 17.56
CA SER A 142 29.34 -8.91 17.28
C SER A 142 30.34 -8.53 18.37
N TYR A 143 30.48 -9.31 19.45
CA TYR A 143 31.54 -9.14 20.46
C TYR A 143 32.32 -10.44 20.66
N GLN A 144 33.65 -10.34 20.71
CA GLN A 144 34.53 -11.49 20.92
C GLN A 144 34.30 -12.11 22.30
N GLY A 145 34.07 -13.43 22.35
CA GLY A 145 33.84 -14.16 23.60
C GLY A 145 32.45 -13.91 24.22
N PHE A 146 31.55 -13.23 23.50
CA PHE A 146 30.19 -12.90 23.95
C PHE A 146 29.19 -14.01 23.59
N TYR A 147 29.60 -15.27 23.72
CA TYR A 147 28.75 -16.41 23.40
C TYR A 147 27.67 -16.61 24.47
N ASN A 148 27.96 -16.42 25.77
CA ASN A 148 26.98 -16.64 26.85
C ASN A 148 26.47 -15.36 27.53
N LYS A 149 26.61 -14.20 26.88
CA LYS A 149 26.25 -12.91 27.49
C LYS A 149 25.15 -12.23 26.71
N THR A 150 24.17 -11.71 27.44
CA THR A 150 23.08 -10.91 26.89
C THR A 150 23.38 -9.43 27.01
N MET A 151 22.81 -8.65 26.10
CA MET A 151 22.80 -7.20 26.24
C MET A 151 21.74 -6.77 27.26
N PRO A 152 22.06 -5.82 28.14
CA PRO A 152 21.08 -5.27 29.07
C PRO A 152 19.83 -4.77 28.35
N LEU A 153 20.00 -3.94 27.33
CA LEU A 153 18.97 -3.46 26.41
C LEU A 153 19.58 -3.35 25.01
N PHE A 154 18.77 -3.50 23.97
CA PHE A 154 19.16 -3.33 22.57
C PHE A 154 17.95 -2.94 21.74
N ALA A 155 18.03 -1.81 21.05
CA ALA A 155 16.94 -1.34 20.24
C ALA A 155 17.42 -0.50 19.05
N PRO A 156 17.85 -1.13 17.95
CA PRO A 156 18.19 -0.39 16.75
C PRO A 156 16.90 0.17 16.13
N ARG A 157 16.89 1.49 15.92
CA ARG A 157 15.81 2.22 15.29
C ARG A 157 16.36 3.12 14.20
N ALA A 158 15.76 3.05 13.02
CA ALA A 158 15.99 3.96 11.91
C ALA A 158 14.79 4.88 11.71
N PHE A 159 15.04 6.15 11.41
CA PHE A 159 14.00 7.11 11.05
C PHE A 159 14.50 8.07 9.96
N ARG A 160 13.56 8.59 9.16
CA ARG A 160 13.86 9.55 8.10
C ARG A 160 14.12 10.94 8.68
N VAL A 161 15.19 11.57 8.22
CA VAL A 161 15.57 12.94 8.60
C VAL A 161 15.46 13.85 7.38
N ASP A 162 15.13 15.12 7.61
CA ASP A 162 15.17 16.14 6.57
C ASP A 162 16.63 16.54 6.30
N ASP A 163 17.03 16.44 5.04
CA ASP A 163 18.39 16.65 4.56
C ASP A 163 18.57 17.95 3.77
N PHE A 164 17.57 18.83 3.79
CA PHE A 164 17.61 20.13 3.12
C PHE A 164 18.86 20.96 3.47
N ASN A 165 19.34 20.89 4.72
CA ASN A 165 20.52 21.62 5.21
C ASN A 165 21.80 20.76 5.27
N ASP A 166 21.78 19.53 4.76
CA ASP A 166 22.96 18.67 4.83
C ASP A 166 24.02 19.09 3.78
N PRO A 167 25.32 19.09 4.13
CA PRO A 167 26.39 19.56 3.25
C PRO A 167 26.57 18.71 1.98
N PHE A 168 25.96 17.52 1.95
CA PHE A 168 26.01 16.58 0.83
C PHE A 168 24.94 16.86 -0.25
N HIS A 169 23.95 17.73 0.05
CA HIS A 169 22.90 18.11 -0.88
C HIS A 169 23.13 19.53 -1.41
N LEU A 170 23.95 19.63 -2.44
CA LEU A 170 24.31 20.93 -3.06
C LEU A 170 23.10 21.71 -3.61
N GLN A 171 21.98 21.04 -3.90
CA GLN A 171 20.77 21.66 -4.44
C GLN A 171 19.91 22.36 -3.39
N GLY A 172 20.15 22.11 -2.09
CA GLY A 172 19.31 22.66 -1.02
C GLY A 172 17.84 22.24 -1.18
N THR A 173 17.58 20.97 -1.49
CA THR A 173 16.24 20.39 -1.59
C THR A 173 16.19 19.11 -0.77
N SER A 174 15.08 18.88 -0.06
CA SER A 174 14.88 17.64 0.72
C SER A 174 14.73 16.46 -0.24
N THR A 175 15.65 15.49 -0.20
CA THR A 175 15.59 14.29 -1.04
C THR A 175 14.86 13.12 -0.38
N LEU A 176 14.60 13.20 0.94
CA LEU A 176 13.99 12.13 1.75
C LEU A 176 14.82 10.82 1.79
N ASN A 177 16.07 10.85 1.32
CA ASN A 177 16.98 9.70 1.19
C ASN A 177 18.06 9.65 2.27
N THR A 178 17.93 10.51 3.27
CA THR A 178 18.81 10.53 4.45
C THR A 178 18.11 9.91 5.64
N PHE A 179 18.78 8.94 6.26
CA PHE A 179 18.27 8.18 7.38
C PHE A 179 19.22 8.30 8.56
N GLU A 180 18.64 8.38 9.75
CA GLU A 180 19.39 8.30 11.00
C GLU A 180 19.01 7.00 11.71
N ALA A 181 20.03 6.24 12.10
CA ALA A 181 19.85 4.98 12.81
C ALA A 181 20.62 5.01 14.12
N ARG A 182 19.93 4.76 15.24
CA ARG A 182 20.52 4.81 16.59
C ARG A 182 20.09 3.60 17.41
N ASP A 183 20.98 3.15 18.28
CA ASP A 183 20.62 2.18 19.32
C ASP A 183 19.95 2.88 20.50
N LEU A 184 18.61 2.78 20.58
CA LEU A 184 17.84 3.30 21.70
C LEU A 184 17.99 2.47 22.99
N GLY A 185 18.63 1.31 22.93
CA GLY A 185 19.01 0.53 24.10
C GLY A 185 20.27 1.04 24.80
N ALA A 186 21.02 1.93 24.17
CA ALA A 186 22.20 2.56 24.76
C ALA A 186 21.79 3.76 25.64
N ILE A 187 21.50 3.48 26.91
CA ILE A 187 20.87 4.44 27.83
C ILE A 187 21.79 4.71 29.03
N PRO A 188 22.08 5.99 29.33
CA PRO A 188 22.81 6.35 30.54
C PRO A 188 22.01 5.95 31.79
N LEU A 189 22.68 5.44 32.84
CA LEU A 189 22.05 4.99 34.10
C LEU A 189 21.14 6.04 34.75
N HIS A 190 21.44 7.33 34.54
CA HIS A 190 20.68 8.44 35.10
C HIS A 190 19.43 8.82 34.28
N SER A 191 19.28 8.32 33.04
CA SER A 191 18.21 8.70 32.12
C SER A 191 17.10 7.65 32.04
N LYS A 192 16.31 7.53 33.11
CA LYS A 192 15.17 6.58 33.14
C LYS A 192 14.10 6.90 32.09
N SER A 193 13.93 8.16 31.71
CA SER A 193 12.97 8.59 30.66
C SER A 193 13.31 8.08 29.26
N SER A 194 14.58 7.73 29.01
CA SER A 194 15.02 7.12 27.75
C SER A 194 14.81 5.61 27.69
N ASN A 195 14.52 4.97 28.83
CA ASN A 195 14.38 3.52 28.92
C ASN A 195 12.97 3.04 28.51
N TYR A 196 12.87 2.51 27.29
CA TYR A 196 11.63 2.04 26.65
C TYR A 196 10.91 0.90 27.39
N THR A 197 11.55 0.25 28.36
CA THR A 197 10.95 -0.81 29.17
C THR A 197 10.19 -0.27 30.39
N THR A 198 10.39 1.00 30.73
CA THR A 198 9.79 1.63 31.91
C THR A 198 8.56 2.46 31.55
N GLU A 199 7.65 2.65 32.49
CA GLU A 199 6.50 3.56 32.34
C GLU A 199 6.89 5.04 32.21
N GLN A 200 8.11 5.40 32.60
CA GLN A 200 8.64 6.76 32.42
C GLN A 200 8.95 7.07 30.95
N TYR A 201 9.00 6.04 30.09
CA TYR A 201 9.08 6.21 28.66
C TYR A 201 7.71 6.59 28.11
N ARG A 202 7.56 7.87 27.78
CA ARG A 202 6.26 8.51 27.52
C ARG A 202 5.43 7.92 26.37
N ILE A 203 6.03 7.08 25.51
CA ILE A 203 5.39 6.44 24.35
C ILE A 203 5.40 4.89 24.43
N ASN A 204 5.39 4.31 25.63
CA ASN A 204 5.56 2.86 25.86
C ASN A 204 4.33 1.96 25.54
N GLU A 205 3.20 2.50 25.05
CA GLU A 205 1.98 1.69 24.81
C GLU A 205 2.24 0.48 23.91
N TRP A 206 3.04 0.62 22.85
CA TRP A 206 3.40 -0.49 21.95
C TRP A 206 4.31 -1.55 22.59
N TYR A 207 5.09 -1.19 23.62
CA TYR A 207 5.96 -2.12 24.33
C TYR A 207 5.13 -2.99 25.28
N SER A 208 4.37 -2.31 26.15
CA SER A 208 3.44 -2.93 27.11
C SER A 208 2.35 -3.79 26.47
N ALA A 209 2.16 -3.63 25.15
CA ALA A 209 1.23 -4.42 24.37
C ALA A 209 1.60 -5.90 24.27
N TRP A 210 2.90 -6.21 24.36
CA TRP A 210 3.48 -7.53 24.09
C TRP A 210 4.50 -7.98 25.14
N LEU A 211 5.26 -7.03 25.71
CA LEU A 211 6.34 -7.29 26.65
C LEU A 211 6.07 -6.60 28.01
N PRO A 212 6.50 -7.21 29.13
CA PRO A 212 7.15 -8.52 29.23
C PRO A 212 6.16 -9.66 28.99
N ASP A 213 6.62 -10.72 28.33
CA ASP A 213 5.83 -11.93 28.14
C ASP A 213 5.91 -12.80 29.40
N LEU A 214 4.76 -13.08 30.01
CA LEU A 214 4.65 -13.85 31.25
C LEU A 214 4.19 -15.29 31.01
N THR A 215 4.28 -15.77 29.77
CA THR A 215 3.92 -17.15 29.41
C THR A 215 4.76 -18.18 30.17
N LYS A 216 4.08 -19.23 30.63
CA LYS A 216 4.68 -20.38 31.34
C LYS A 216 4.35 -21.73 30.69
N ARG A 217 3.68 -21.71 29.53
CA ARG A 217 3.19 -22.91 28.81
C ARG A 217 3.87 -23.03 27.45
N HIS A 218 4.20 -24.27 27.07
CA HIS A 218 4.81 -24.59 25.78
C HIS A 218 3.85 -24.33 24.59
N ASP A 219 2.58 -24.70 24.71
CA ASP A 219 1.60 -24.60 23.61
C ASP A 219 0.99 -23.20 23.43
N SER A 220 1.68 -22.15 23.87
CA SER A 220 1.11 -20.80 23.90
C SER A 220 1.32 -20.00 22.61
N LYS A 221 2.29 -20.37 21.77
CA LYS A 221 2.68 -19.62 20.57
C LYS A 221 2.47 -20.45 19.31
N THR A 222 2.10 -19.78 18.23
CA THR A 222 1.88 -20.38 16.92
C THR A 222 3.15 -20.90 16.29
N THR A 223 3.03 -22.05 15.62
CA THR A 223 4.12 -22.69 14.89
C THR A 223 3.88 -22.63 13.39
N TYR A 224 4.94 -22.40 12.64
CA TYR A 224 4.95 -22.39 11.18
C TYR A 224 5.92 -23.46 10.67
N THR A 225 5.64 -24.00 9.49
CA THR A 225 6.47 -25.06 8.89
C THR A 225 7.00 -24.60 7.55
N VAL A 226 8.28 -24.81 7.29
CA VAL A 226 8.91 -24.57 5.99
C VAL A 226 9.57 -25.84 5.49
N HIS A 227 9.30 -26.15 4.22
CA HIS A 227 9.96 -27.22 3.48
C HIS A 227 11.00 -26.61 2.55
N ILE A 228 12.28 -26.87 2.80
CA ILE A 228 13.41 -26.32 2.06
C ILE A 228 14.00 -27.41 1.17
N THR A 229 14.04 -27.15 -0.13
CA THR A 229 14.75 -27.98 -1.11
C THR A 229 15.98 -27.23 -1.60
N TYR A 230 17.16 -27.76 -1.27
CA TYR A 230 18.44 -27.16 -1.67
C TYR A 230 18.85 -27.56 -3.10
N ALA A 231 19.87 -26.88 -3.65
CA ALA A 231 20.41 -27.16 -4.98
C ALA A 231 20.77 -28.65 -5.23
N ASN A 232 21.24 -29.34 -4.18
CA ASN A 232 21.61 -30.76 -4.23
C ASN A 232 20.40 -31.72 -4.13
N SER A 233 19.17 -31.20 -4.22
CA SER A 233 17.91 -31.96 -4.04
C SER A 233 17.73 -32.60 -2.65
N THR A 234 18.49 -32.14 -1.65
CA THR A 234 18.25 -32.48 -0.25
C THR A 234 17.06 -31.68 0.25
N ASN A 235 16.14 -32.38 0.92
CA ASN A 235 14.96 -31.76 1.52
C ASN A 235 15.16 -31.64 3.03
N GLU A 236 14.83 -30.48 3.57
CA GLU A 236 14.81 -30.21 4.99
C GLU A 236 13.43 -29.67 5.38
N THR A 237 12.93 -30.07 6.54
CA THR A 237 11.71 -29.52 7.12
C THR A 237 12.05 -28.85 8.43
N PHE A 238 11.70 -27.57 8.56
CA PHE A 238 11.96 -26.80 9.77
C PHE A 238 10.66 -26.22 10.31
N VAL A 239 10.43 -26.40 11.61
CA VAL A 239 9.28 -25.87 12.33
C VAL A 239 9.79 -24.85 13.32
N TRP A 240 9.18 -23.67 13.36
CA TRP A 240 9.57 -22.60 14.28
C TRP A 240 8.34 -21.90 14.85
N HIS A 241 8.52 -21.26 16.00
CA HIS A 241 7.47 -20.41 16.58
C HIS A 241 7.52 -19.03 15.94
N GLY A 242 6.38 -18.55 15.45
CA GLY A 242 6.24 -17.25 14.80
C GLY A 242 5.26 -16.33 15.53
N PRO A 243 5.11 -15.06 15.09
CA PRO A 243 4.10 -14.16 15.62
C PRO A 243 2.69 -14.77 15.53
N PRO A 244 1.71 -14.25 16.30
CA PRO A 244 0.35 -14.79 16.32
C PRO A 244 -0.23 -14.94 14.92
N HIS A 245 -0.99 -16.01 14.68
CA HIS A 245 -1.67 -16.20 13.41
C HIS A 245 -2.77 -15.14 13.24
N PRO A 246 -3.11 -14.72 12.00
CA PRO A 246 -4.22 -13.79 11.74
C PRO A 246 -5.54 -14.12 12.44
N ALA A 247 -5.82 -15.41 12.67
CA ALA A 247 -7.04 -15.89 13.32
C ALA A 247 -6.95 -15.96 14.86
N ASP A 248 -5.77 -15.74 15.44
CA ASP A 248 -5.61 -15.73 16.89
C ASP A 248 -6.05 -14.38 17.46
N LYS A 249 -6.43 -14.33 18.74
CA LYS A 249 -6.71 -13.06 19.44
C LYS A 249 -5.55 -12.75 20.38
N PRO A 250 -4.89 -11.57 20.27
CA PRO A 250 -5.34 -10.32 19.63
C PRO A 250 -4.90 -10.11 18.15
N GLY A 251 -4.49 -11.15 17.44
CA GLY A 251 -3.97 -11.08 16.06
C GLY A 251 -2.46 -10.81 16.01
N PRO A 252 -1.84 -10.83 14.81
CA PRO A 252 -0.40 -10.62 14.64
C PRO A 252 0.04 -9.20 14.98
N VAL A 253 -0.79 -8.20 14.65
CA VAL A 253 -0.44 -6.78 14.71
C VAL A 253 -1.32 -6.06 15.71
N LYS A 254 -0.68 -5.26 16.58
CA LYS A 254 -1.36 -4.31 17.45
C LYS A 254 -1.01 -2.88 17.07
N TRP A 255 -2.04 -2.11 16.77
CA TRP A 255 -1.93 -0.70 16.41
C TRP A 255 -1.83 0.19 17.65
N SER A 256 -0.87 1.12 17.65
CA SER A 256 -0.72 2.13 18.71
C SER A 256 -1.76 3.25 18.56
N LYS A 257 -2.01 4.03 19.62
CA LYS A 257 -2.62 5.35 19.44
C LYS A 257 -1.67 6.24 18.63
N PRO A 258 -2.15 7.17 17.80
CA PRO A 258 -1.25 8.16 17.23
C PRO A 258 -0.59 8.98 18.36
N TYR A 259 0.72 9.13 18.30
CA TYR A 259 1.50 9.84 19.31
C TYR A 259 2.60 10.70 18.72
N PHE A 260 3.06 11.68 19.49
CA PHE A 260 4.19 12.51 19.11
C PHE A 260 5.52 11.90 19.59
N ASP A 261 6.42 11.58 18.66
CA ASP A 261 7.70 10.94 18.96
C ASP A 261 8.80 11.95 19.33
N CYS A 262 8.72 12.40 20.58
CA CYS A 262 9.58 13.44 21.15
C CYS A 262 11.07 13.03 21.26
N GLY A 263 11.97 13.91 20.80
CA GLY A 263 13.42 13.75 20.91
C GLY A 263 14.04 12.75 19.92
N ARG A 264 13.26 12.30 18.94
CA ARG A 264 13.67 11.33 17.91
C ARG A 264 13.23 11.83 16.54
N SER A 265 12.14 11.30 15.98
CA SER A 265 11.61 11.78 14.70
C SER A 265 10.90 13.13 14.80
N ASN A 266 10.50 13.55 16.02
CA ASN A 266 9.83 14.83 16.30
C ASN A 266 8.57 15.08 15.43
N LYS A 267 7.84 14.00 15.13
CA LYS A 267 6.61 14.02 14.33
C LYS A 267 5.49 13.27 15.04
N TRP A 268 4.26 13.58 14.64
CA TRP A 268 3.12 12.75 14.95
C TRP A 268 3.18 11.48 14.12
N VAL A 269 3.18 10.33 14.78
CA VAL A 269 3.31 9.02 14.16
C VAL A 269 2.17 8.11 14.55
N PHE A 270 1.85 7.17 13.66
CA PHE A 270 0.93 6.07 13.90
C PHE A 270 1.65 4.77 13.55
N GLY A 271 1.56 3.76 14.41
CA GLY A 271 2.44 2.59 14.29
C GLY A 271 1.75 1.25 14.49
N ALA A 272 2.32 0.25 13.85
CA ALA A 272 2.00 -1.17 14.02
C ALA A 272 3.11 -1.84 14.83
N SER A 273 2.74 -2.72 15.76
CA SER A 273 3.67 -3.49 16.59
C SER A 273 3.40 -5.00 16.48
N VAL A 274 4.46 -5.79 16.35
CA VAL A 274 4.41 -7.26 16.22
C VAL A 274 5.47 -7.90 17.12
N PRO A 275 5.13 -8.93 17.91
CA PRO A 275 6.09 -9.58 18.78
C PRO A 275 6.99 -10.57 18.01
N VAL A 276 8.20 -10.79 18.52
CA VAL A 276 9.17 -11.76 18.02
C VAL A 276 9.32 -12.88 19.06
N PRO A 277 8.77 -14.08 18.82
CA PRO A 277 9.04 -15.24 19.66
C PRO A 277 10.39 -15.90 19.41
N ASP A 278 10.95 -16.43 20.49
CA ASP A 278 12.13 -17.28 20.51
C ASP A 278 11.92 -18.39 21.56
N ILE A 279 12.52 -19.56 21.34
CA ILE A 279 12.39 -20.75 22.20
C ILE A 279 13.65 -21.08 22.97
N TYR A 280 14.79 -20.50 22.60
CA TYR A 280 16.07 -20.87 23.18
C TYR A 280 16.43 -19.95 24.36
N PRO A 281 16.31 -20.41 25.62
CA PRO A 281 17.04 -19.81 26.74
C PRO A 281 18.52 -20.14 26.55
N ARG A 282 19.22 -19.28 25.81
CA ARG A 282 20.47 -19.64 25.14
C ARG A 282 21.55 -20.19 26.08
N HIS A 283 22.37 -21.08 25.54
CA HIS A 283 23.61 -21.65 26.11
C HIS A 283 23.54 -22.32 27.49
N THR A 284 22.38 -22.84 27.88
CA THR A 284 22.34 -23.88 28.93
C THR A 284 22.51 -25.26 28.30
N GLY A 285 23.29 -26.14 28.93
CA GLY A 285 23.37 -27.57 28.52
C GLY A 285 22.05 -28.33 28.75
N TRP A 286 21.03 -27.65 29.27
CA TRP A 286 19.73 -28.18 29.68
C TRP A 286 18.65 -27.73 28.69
N ARG A 287 18.71 -28.24 27.46
CA ARG A 287 17.71 -27.98 26.40
C ARG A 287 16.32 -28.61 26.65
N HIS A 288 16.02 -29.06 27.86
CA HIS A 288 14.84 -29.88 28.16
C HIS A 288 13.64 -29.03 28.63
N ILE A 289 13.79 -27.71 28.75
CA ILE A 289 12.72 -26.77 29.13
C ILE A 289 12.74 -25.58 28.16
N GLU A 290 12.28 -25.80 26.93
CA GLU A 290 12.22 -24.80 25.85
C GLU A 290 10.82 -24.18 25.80
N ILE A 291 10.58 -23.10 26.55
CA ILE A 291 9.30 -22.39 26.56
C ILE A 291 9.37 -21.23 25.55
N PRO A 292 8.48 -21.18 24.54
CA PRO A 292 8.43 -20.05 23.61
C PRO A 292 7.96 -18.78 24.32
N ILE A 293 8.79 -17.74 24.27
CA ILE A 293 8.51 -16.43 24.86
C ILE A 293 8.72 -15.32 23.82
N TYR A 294 8.00 -14.21 23.94
CA TYR A 294 8.33 -13.01 23.16
C TYR A 294 9.59 -12.35 23.72
N VAL A 295 10.61 -12.22 22.86
CA VAL A 295 11.92 -11.63 23.21
C VAL A 295 12.09 -10.20 22.71
N ALA A 296 11.37 -9.83 21.64
CA ALA A 296 11.42 -8.51 21.05
C ALA A 296 10.08 -8.08 20.46
N VAL A 297 9.97 -6.81 20.11
CA VAL A 297 8.83 -6.23 19.38
C VAL A 297 9.36 -5.43 18.20
N VAL A 298 8.86 -5.73 17.00
CA VAL A 298 9.08 -4.91 15.80
C VAL A 298 8.03 -3.80 15.78
N VAL A 299 8.46 -2.57 15.53
CA VAL A 299 7.59 -1.39 15.45
C VAL A 299 7.84 -0.70 14.12
N MET A 300 6.77 -0.52 13.35
CA MET A 300 6.76 0.21 12.08
C MET A 300 5.86 1.43 12.22
N GLU A 301 6.38 2.61 11.86
CA GLU A 301 5.69 3.87 12.06
C GLU A 301 5.56 4.65 10.76
N LEU A 302 4.39 5.26 10.57
CA LEU A 302 4.11 6.20 9.49
C LEU A 302 3.82 7.59 10.05
N ASP A 303 3.99 8.59 9.20
CA ASP A 303 3.66 9.97 9.51
C ASP A 303 2.12 10.16 9.54
N PHE A 304 1.60 10.61 10.68
CA PHE A 304 0.16 10.83 10.87
C PHE A 304 -0.39 11.86 9.89
N GLU A 305 0.39 12.89 9.52
CA GLU A 305 -0.08 13.93 8.62
C GLU A 305 -0.34 13.43 7.19
N ARG A 306 0.23 12.27 6.84
CA ARG A 306 0.05 11.63 5.54
C ARG A 306 -1.15 10.69 5.49
N LEU A 307 -1.85 10.49 6.62
CA LEU A 307 -3.05 9.67 6.67
C LEU A 307 -4.29 10.45 6.26
N ASP A 308 -5.03 9.90 5.30
CA ASP A 308 -6.34 10.44 4.92
C ASP A 308 -7.37 10.25 6.04
N ILE A 309 -8.06 11.33 6.37
CA ILE A 309 -9.22 11.32 7.26
C ILE A 309 -10.52 11.10 6.49
N ASN A 310 -11.54 10.57 7.15
CA ASN A 310 -12.88 10.42 6.58
C ASN A 310 -13.85 11.39 7.26
N GLN A 311 -14.22 12.46 6.56
CA GLN A 311 -15.09 13.52 7.07
C GLN A 311 -16.59 13.23 6.89
N CYS A 312 -16.94 12.19 6.13
CA CYS A 312 -18.33 11.84 5.83
C CYS A 312 -19.07 11.37 7.08
N PRO A 313 -20.42 11.44 7.11
CA PRO A 313 -21.20 10.91 8.23
C PRO A 313 -21.03 9.39 8.37
N ILE A 314 -21.41 8.85 9.53
CA ILE A 314 -21.36 7.41 9.79
C ILE A 314 -22.35 6.71 8.85
N SER A 315 -21.86 5.71 8.13
CA SER A 315 -22.64 4.93 7.15
C SER A 315 -22.05 3.53 7.00
N LYS A 316 -22.65 2.68 6.16
CA LYS A 316 -22.09 1.34 5.86
C LYS A 316 -20.64 1.40 5.33
N GLY A 317 -20.28 2.45 4.60
CA GLY A 317 -18.92 2.69 4.08
C GLY A 317 -18.04 3.55 5.00
N ASN A 318 -18.54 3.94 6.17
CA ASN A 318 -17.79 4.67 7.19
C ASN A 318 -18.28 4.23 8.58
N PRO A 319 -18.01 2.96 8.98
CA PRO A 319 -18.36 2.46 10.28
C PRO A 319 -17.62 3.24 11.39
N GLY A 320 -18.27 3.40 12.53
CA GLY A 320 -17.62 3.91 13.74
C GLY A 320 -16.64 2.89 14.33
N PRO A 321 -15.60 3.34 15.08
CA PRO A 321 -15.40 4.71 15.56
C PRO A 321 -14.65 5.60 14.55
N ASN A 322 -15.16 6.82 14.34
CA ASN A 322 -14.52 7.86 13.51
C ASN A 322 -14.72 9.23 14.16
N TYR A 323 -13.62 9.88 14.53
CA TYR A 323 -13.64 11.18 15.22
C TYR A 323 -14.02 12.35 14.29
N PHE A 324 -13.77 12.21 12.99
CA PHE A 324 -14.04 13.23 11.98
C PHE A 324 -15.39 13.05 11.29
N ALA A 325 -16.18 12.05 11.70
CA ALA A 325 -17.45 11.76 11.07
C ALA A 325 -18.42 12.94 11.17
N GLY A 326 -19.02 13.32 10.05
CA GLY A 326 -19.99 14.42 9.98
C GLY A 326 -19.37 15.82 9.98
N THR A 327 -18.04 15.95 9.85
CA THR A 327 -17.39 17.26 9.64
C THR A 327 -17.49 17.75 8.19
N ALA A 328 -17.88 16.88 7.26
CA ALA A 328 -18.13 17.26 5.88
C ALA A 328 -19.30 18.26 5.77
N ARG A 329 -19.09 19.34 5.02
CA ARG A 329 -20.04 20.45 4.87
C ARG A 329 -20.98 20.26 3.67
N CYS A 330 -21.26 19.02 3.30
CA CYS A 330 -22.23 18.70 2.26
C CYS A 330 -23.65 19.15 2.65
N LYS A 331 -24.49 19.45 1.66
CA LYS A 331 -25.91 19.76 1.88
C LYS A 331 -26.68 18.47 2.14
N ASN A 332 -26.92 18.13 3.41
CA ASN A 332 -27.55 16.87 3.82
C ASN A 332 -28.93 16.58 3.16
N GLN A 333 -29.64 17.61 2.69
CA GLN A 333 -30.95 17.46 2.05
C GLN A 333 -30.89 17.03 0.58
N THR A 334 -29.80 17.35 -0.13
CA THR A 334 -29.71 17.17 -1.59
C THR A 334 -28.45 16.43 -2.03
N THR A 335 -27.45 16.32 -1.16
CA THR A 335 -26.14 15.73 -1.44
C THR A 335 -25.72 14.69 -0.41
N GLU A 336 -24.89 13.75 -0.87
CA GLU A 336 -24.28 12.66 -0.13
C GLU A 336 -22.75 12.83 -0.16
N CYS A 337 -22.08 12.52 0.93
CA CYS A 337 -20.63 12.66 1.05
C CYS A 337 -19.91 11.38 0.60
N GLU A 338 -18.88 11.55 -0.23
CA GLU A 338 -17.96 10.50 -0.65
C GLU A 338 -16.52 10.94 -0.32
N PRO A 339 -15.71 10.13 0.38
CA PRO A 339 -14.34 10.51 0.74
C PRO A 339 -13.43 10.55 -0.50
N VAL A 340 -12.48 11.47 -0.51
CA VAL A 340 -11.44 11.56 -1.55
C VAL A 340 -10.11 11.10 -0.95
N HIS A 341 -9.38 10.27 -1.69
CA HIS A 341 -8.12 9.67 -1.24
C HIS A 341 -6.90 10.50 -1.66
N GLY A 342 -5.80 10.41 -0.91
CA GLY A 342 -4.53 11.11 -1.18
C GLY A 342 -4.47 12.56 -0.68
N TYR A 343 -5.35 12.95 0.23
CA TYR A 343 -5.46 14.31 0.79
C TYR A 343 -4.61 14.53 2.05
N GLY A 344 -4.22 13.45 2.73
CA GLY A 344 -3.57 13.48 4.05
C GLY A 344 -4.49 14.02 5.15
N PHE A 345 -3.88 14.46 6.25
CA PHE A 345 -4.57 15.08 7.37
C PHE A 345 -4.92 16.55 7.03
N ARG A 346 -5.93 16.73 6.17
CA ARG A 346 -6.40 18.04 5.69
C ARG A 346 -7.92 18.07 5.55
N ARG A 347 -8.52 19.24 5.76
CA ARG A 347 -9.94 19.49 5.47
C ARG A 347 -10.20 19.44 3.96
N GLY A 348 -11.41 19.04 3.61
CA GLY A 348 -11.87 19.04 2.22
C GLY A 348 -11.54 17.77 1.46
N GLY A 349 -11.03 16.73 2.13
CA GLY A 349 -10.78 15.39 1.59
C GLY A 349 -12.06 14.57 1.34
N TYR A 350 -13.08 15.21 0.77
CA TYR A 350 -14.36 14.61 0.42
C TYR A 350 -14.95 15.32 -0.81
N GLN A 351 -15.94 14.70 -1.44
CA GLN A 351 -16.76 15.31 -2.47
C GLN A 351 -18.24 15.08 -2.15
N CYS A 352 -19.08 16.05 -2.48
CA CYS A 352 -20.52 15.96 -2.30
C CYS A 352 -21.17 15.59 -3.63
N ARG A 353 -21.63 14.33 -3.73
CA ARG A 353 -22.43 13.81 -4.84
C ARG A 353 -23.90 14.13 -4.61
N CYS A 354 -24.72 14.21 -5.65
CA CYS A 354 -26.17 14.29 -5.45
C CYS A 354 -26.71 12.98 -4.84
N GLN A 355 -27.68 13.10 -3.93
CA GLN A 355 -28.43 11.94 -3.42
C GLN A 355 -29.30 11.34 -4.53
N PRO A 356 -29.70 10.06 -4.41
CA PRO A 356 -30.73 9.47 -5.24
C PRO A 356 -31.99 10.36 -5.33
N GLY A 357 -32.52 10.55 -6.54
CA GLY A 357 -33.62 11.47 -6.82
C GLY A 357 -33.24 12.94 -6.99
N TYR A 358 -31.95 13.28 -6.91
CA TYR A 358 -31.42 14.61 -7.23
C TYR A 358 -30.40 14.54 -8.36
N ARG A 359 -30.20 15.67 -9.04
CA ARG A 359 -29.22 15.83 -10.12
C ARG A 359 -28.41 17.11 -9.98
N LEU A 360 -27.24 17.14 -10.62
CA LEU A 360 -26.44 18.35 -10.68
C LEU A 360 -27.19 19.45 -11.45
N PRO A 361 -27.04 20.73 -11.05
CA PRO A 361 -27.51 21.86 -11.84
C PRO A 361 -26.92 21.88 -13.24
N LYS A 362 -27.64 22.48 -14.19
CA LYS A 362 -27.21 22.53 -15.60
C LYS A 362 -25.86 23.22 -15.82
N THR A 363 -25.37 24.02 -14.87
CA THR A 363 -24.10 24.74 -14.96
C THR A 363 -22.91 23.93 -14.42
N VAL A 364 -23.15 22.90 -13.61
CA VAL A 364 -22.11 22.16 -12.89
C VAL A 364 -21.87 20.80 -13.55
N ARG A 365 -20.60 20.43 -13.72
CA ARG A 365 -20.18 19.21 -14.43
C ARG A 365 -19.80 18.05 -13.53
N SER A 366 -19.24 18.34 -12.36
CA SER A 366 -18.69 17.35 -11.43
C SER A 366 -19.37 17.46 -10.07
N PRO A 367 -19.29 16.42 -9.23
CA PRO A 367 -19.58 16.54 -7.81
C PRO A 367 -18.83 17.72 -7.18
N TYR A 368 -19.40 18.28 -6.13
CA TYR A 368 -18.80 19.43 -5.45
C TYR A 368 -17.62 18.98 -4.61
N LEU A 369 -16.41 19.45 -4.94
CA LEU A 369 -15.21 19.12 -4.18
C LEU A 369 -15.23 19.81 -2.81
N GLY A 370 -14.90 19.06 -1.77
CA GLY A 370 -14.83 19.52 -0.38
C GLY A 370 -13.90 20.70 -0.23
N GLU A 371 -12.71 20.69 -0.85
CA GLU A 371 -11.78 21.82 -0.85
C GLU A 371 -12.43 23.15 -1.28
N LEU A 372 -13.29 23.11 -2.30
CA LEU A 372 -14.01 24.30 -2.77
C LEU A 372 -15.09 24.74 -1.77
N ILE A 373 -15.77 23.77 -1.14
CA ILE A 373 -16.78 24.05 -0.11
C ILE A 373 -16.12 24.66 1.14
N GLU A 374 -15.00 24.11 1.57
CA GLU A 374 -14.24 24.57 2.74
C GLU A 374 -13.62 25.96 2.53
N ARG A 375 -13.39 26.38 1.29
CA ARG A 375 -12.91 27.74 0.96
C ARG A 375 -14.03 28.73 0.63
N ALA A 376 -15.27 28.26 0.49
CA ALA A 376 -16.38 29.11 0.06
C ALA A 376 -16.73 30.18 1.09
N THR A 377 -17.10 31.36 0.60
CA THR A 377 -17.70 32.41 1.43
C THR A 377 -19.11 32.00 1.86
N GLN A 378 -19.65 32.64 2.91
CA GLN A 378 -21.02 32.37 3.38
C GLN A 378 -22.07 32.55 2.27
N ALA A 379 -21.90 33.56 1.40
CA ALA A 379 -22.83 33.84 0.31
C ALA A 379 -22.81 32.72 -0.74
N GLU A 380 -21.63 32.26 -1.13
CA GLU A 380 -21.46 31.14 -2.06
C GLU A 380 -22.00 29.84 -1.47
N TYR A 381 -21.71 29.56 -0.20
CA TYR A 381 -22.19 28.34 0.46
C TYR A 381 -23.71 28.29 0.59
N LYS A 382 -24.37 29.41 0.89
CA LYS A 382 -25.83 29.46 1.01
C LYS A 382 -26.54 29.28 -0.33
N LYS A 383 -26.01 29.87 -1.41
CA LYS A 383 -26.63 29.84 -2.75
C LYS A 383 -26.22 28.62 -3.58
N GLY A 384 -25.04 28.07 -3.34
CA GLY A 384 -24.43 27.01 -4.15
C GLY A 384 -24.41 25.63 -3.48
N PHE A 385 -23.67 24.71 -4.11
CA PHE A 385 -23.34 23.36 -3.63
C PHE A 385 -24.54 22.44 -3.32
N GLY A 386 -25.74 22.77 -3.81
CA GLY A 386 -26.94 21.95 -3.71
C GLY A 386 -27.33 21.32 -5.05
N CYS A 387 -28.00 20.17 -5.00
CA CYS A 387 -28.54 19.50 -6.18
C CYS A 387 -30.02 19.83 -6.43
N GLU A 388 -30.46 19.74 -7.68
CA GLU A 388 -31.84 19.95 -8.11
C GLU A 388 -32.64 18.64 -8.02
N LYS A 389 -33.90 18.70 -7.58
CA LYS A 389 -34.77 17.52 -7.46
C LYS A 389 -35.22 17.04 -8.84
N ILE A 390 -35.19 15.73 -9.07
CA ILE A 390 -35.74 15.10 -10.28
C ILE A 390 -37.27 15.03 -10.14
N GLY A 391 -37.99 15.42 -11.19
CA GLY A 391 -39.46 15.47 -11.18
C GLY A 391 -40.10 14.07 -11.10
N TYR A 392 -40.18 13.37 -12.24
CA TYR A 392 -40.84 12.05 -12.35
C TYR A 392 -39.82 10.93 -12.46
N MET A 393 -39.62 10.14 -11.40
CA MET A 393 -38.75 8.95 -11.46
C MET A 393 -39.54 7.72 -11.89
N ALA A 394 -38.96 6.94 -12.81
CA ALA A 394 -39.51 5.65 -13.24
C ALA A 394 -39.12 4.54 -12.26
N VAL A 395 -39.95 3.50 -12.16
CA VAL A 395 -39.60 2.26 -11.45
C VAL A 395 -39.18 1.22 -12.48
N ARG A 396 -38.09 0.48 -12.22
CA ARG A 396 -37.67 -0.60 -13.10
C ARG A 396 -38.72 -1.71 -13.12
N THR A 397 -39.24 -2.06 -14.30
CA THR A 397 -40.17 -3.18 -14.44
C THR A 397 -39.47 -4.50 -14.12
N GLN A 398 -40.13 -5.45 -13.45
CA GLN A 398 -39.55 -6.77 -13.18
C GLN A 398 -39.59 -7.70 -14.41
N VAL A 399 -40.58 -7.54 -15.28
CA VAL A 399 -40.72 -8.33 -16.51
C VAL A 399 -39.82 -7.78 -17.60
N THR A 400 -38.99 -8.64 -18.19
CA THR A 400 -38.16 -8.34 -19.36
C THR A 400 -38.69 -9.05 -20.59
N GLY A 401 -38.85 -8.28 -21.68
CA GLY A 401 -39.14 -8.83 -23.00
C GLY A 401 -37.85 -9.08 -23.79
N ARG A 402 -37.94 -9.87 -24.86
CA ARG A 402 -36.91 -9.88 -25.90
C ARG A 402 -36.98 -8.57 -26.69
N LEU A 403 -35.82 -7.99 -27.01
CA LEU A 403 -35.71 -6.85 -27.91
C LEU A 403 -36.15 -7.24 -29.33
N SER A 404 -36.67 -6.28 -30.09
CA SER A 404 -36.94 -6.49 -31.51
C SER A 404 -35.62 -6.83 -32.22
N ASP A 405 -35.67 -7.69 -33.25
CA ASP A 405 -34.44 -8.05 -33.99
C ASP A 405 -33.75 -6.84 -34.60
N TYR A 406 -34.53 -5.84 -35.04
CA TYR A 406 -34.01 -4.58 -35.55
C TYR A 406 -33.23 -3.80 -34.48
N ASP A 407 -33.82 -3.60 -33.30
CA ASP A 407 -33.17 -2.86 -32.20
C ASP A 407 -31.94 -3.61 -31.70
N ARG A 408 -32.03 -4.94 -31.59
CA ARG A 408 -30.91 -5.82 -31.22
C ARG A 408 -29.73 -5.62 -32.18
N MET A 409 -29.97 -5.72 -33.49
CA MET A 409 -28.92 -5.49 -34.49
C MET A 409 -28.34 -4.08 -34.43
N ARG A 410 -29.19 -3.07 -34.21
CA ARG A 410 -28.77 -1.67 -34.06
C ARG A 410 -27.85 -1.46 -32.85
N PHE A 411 -28.22 -1.97 -31.68
CA PHE A 411 -27.39 -1.84 -30.46
C PHE A 411 -26.09 -2.62 -30.57
N VAL A 412 -26.14 -3.86 -31.08
CA VAL A 412 -24.95 -4.69 -31.30
C VAL A 412 -23.99 -4.00 -32.28
N GLY A 413 -24.51 -3.50 -33.40
CA GLY A 413 -23.74 -2.74 -34.39
C GLY A 413 -23.09 -1.50 -33.78
N ARG A 414 -23.87 -0.69 -33.04
CA ARG A 414 -23.37 0.52 -32.36
C ARG A 414 -22.28 0.21 -31.34
N ILE A 415 -22.44 -0.82 -30.52
CA ILE A 415 -21.41 -1.18 -29.54
C ILE A 415 -20.15 -1.70 -30.23
N LYS A 416 -20.27 -2.52 -31.27
CA LYS A 416 -19.11 -3.00 -32.04
C LYS A 416 -18.32 -1.85 -32.66
N THR A 417 -19.00 -0.85 -33.24
CA THR A 417 -18.32 0.32 -33.81
C THR A 417 -17.66 1.20 -32.75
N LEU A 418 -18.34 1.43 -31.62
CA LEU A 418 -17.80 2.25 -30.52
C LEU A 418 -16.61 1.60 -29.82
N THR A 419 -16.68 0.29 -29.59
CA THR A 419 -15.61 -0.45 -28.91
C THR A 419 -14.46 -0.81 -29.85
N GLY A 420 -14.71 -0.85 -31.16
CA GLY A 420 -13.72 -1.28 -32.16
C GLY A 420 -13.31 -2.74 -32.02
N LEU A 421 -14.14 -3.56 -31.35
CA LEU A 421 -13.93 -5.00 -31.18
C LEU A 421 -14.35 -5.73 -32.46
N THR A 422 -13.57 -5.56 -33.53
CA THR A 422 -13.78 -6.22 -34.82
C THR A 422 -12.45 -6.72 -35.36
N GLY A 423 -12.23 -8.03 -35.39
CA GLY A 423 -11.03 -8.64 -35.98
C GLY A 423 -10.44 -9.78 -35.15
N ASN A 424 -9.28 -10.29 -35.61
CA ASN A 424 -8.48 -11.27 -34.87
C ASN A 424 -7.96 -10.62 -33.58
N MET A 425 -8.24 -11.24 -32.44
CA MET A 425 -7.98 -10.66 -31.11
C MET A 425 -6.48 -10.46 -30.84
N SER A 426 -5.61 -11.19 -31.55
CA SER A 426 -4.15 -11.06 -31.42
C SER A 426 -3.59 -9.75 -31.98
N THR A 427 -4.17 -9.22 -33.06
CA THR A 427 -3.68 -8.01 -33.77
C THR A 427 -4.46 -6.74 -33.42
N SER A 428 -5.63 -6.88 -32.80
CA SER A 428 -6.44 -5.72 -32.43
C SER A 428 -5.73 -4.84 -31.39
N PRO A 429 -5.77 -3.50 -31.53
CA PRO A 429 -5.25 -2.59 -30.51
C PRO A 429 -6.08 -2.63 -29.22
N ARG A 430 -7.31 -3.14 -29.27
CA ARG A 430 -8.21 -3.31 -28.12
C ARG A 430 -8.67 -4.75 -27.99
N MET A 431 -8.78 -5.23 -26.76
CA MET A 431 -9.22 -6.60 -26.47
C MET A 431 -10.57 -6.63 -25.77
N ASP A 432 -11.38 -7.63 -26.07
CA ASP A 432 -12.61 -7.88 -25.34
C ASP A 432 -12.27 -8.46 -23.96
N PRO A 433 -12.59 -7.77 -22.85
CA PRO A 433 -12.29 -8.27 -21.51
C PRO A 433 -13.02 -9.57 -21.19
N THR A 434 -14.20 -9.80 -21.77
CA THR A 434 -14.93 -11.07 -21.58
C THR A 434 -14.20 -12.25 -22.22
N TRP A 435 -13.54 -12.02 -23.36
CA TRP A 435 -12.73 -13.03 -24.03
C TRP A 435 -11.45 -13.30 -23.24
N VAL A 436 -10.71 -12.27 -22.81
CA VAL A 436 -9.48 -12.44 -22.02
C VAL A 436 -9.76 -13.16 -20.70
N MET A 437 -10.86 -12.82 -20.02
CA MET A 437 -11.28 -13.52 -18.81
C MET A 437 -11.60 -15.00 -19.07
N LYS A 438 -12.29 -15.32 -20.17
CA LYS A 438 -12.57 -16.73 -20.53
C LYS A 438 -11.30 -17.50 -20.90
N TYR A 439 -10.41 -16.86 -21.65
CA TYR A 439 -9.12 -17.41 -22.03
C TYR A 439 -8.29 -17.78 -20.81
N THR A 440 -8.20 -16.85 -19.85
CA THR A 440 -7.39 -17.02 -18.64
C THR A 440 -8.00 -17.99 -17.64
N LYS A 441 -9.33 -18.05 -17.49
CA LYS A 441 -10.01 -18.92 -16.51
C LYS A 441 -10.31 -20.33 -17.04
N TYR A 442 -10.62 -20.50 -18.32
CA TYR A 442 -11.17 -21.76 -18.85
C TYR A 442 -10.34 -22.39 -19.98
N GLU A 443 -9.70 -21.60 -20.83
CA GLU A 443 -8.95 -22.17 -21.98
C GLU A 443 -7.55 -22.64 -21.57
N VAL A 444 -6.80 -21.85 -20.81
CA VAL A 444 -5.48 -22.25 -20.30
C VAL A 444 -5.63 -22.72 -18.85
N THR A 445 -5.37 -24.00 -18.63
CA THR A 445 -5.49 -24.66 -17.33
C THR A 445 -4.21 -25.41 -17.00
N LYS A 446 -4.04 -25.80 -15.74
CA LYS A 446 -2.92 -26.63 -15.30
C LYS A 446 -2.76 -27.92 -16.12
N ALA A 447 -3.88 -28.53 -16.56
CA ALA A 447 -3.86 -29.81 -17.26
C ALA A 447 -3.34 -29.70 -18.71
N ASN A 448 -3.64 -28.60 -19.41
CA ASN A 448 -3.31 -28.43 -20.83
C ASN A 448 -2.09 -27.53 -21.09
N CYS A 449 -1.56 -26.85 -20.07
CA CYS A 449 -0.46 -25.91 -20.25
C CYS A 449 0.79 -26.57 -20.86
N HIS A 450 1.07 -27.85 -20.54
CA HIS A 450 2.23 -28.57 -21.08
C HIS A 450 2.13 -28.85 -22.58
N GLU A 451 0.91 -28.98 -23.11
CA GLU A 451 0.68 -29.12 -24.55
C GLU A 451 0.92 -27.79 -25.27
N PHE A 452 0.44 -26.69 -24.69
CA PHE A 452 0.71 -25.34 -25.19
C PHE A 452 2.21 -25.02 -25.18
N LEU A 453 2.94 -25.41 -24.13
CA LEU A 453 4.38 -25.17 -24.05
C LEU A 453 5.16 -25.87 -25.18
N LYS A 454 4.70 -27.04 -25.64
CA LYS A 454 5.33 -27.80 -26.74
C LYS A 454 4.92 -27.32 -28.12
N THR A 455 3.65 -26.96 -28.31
CA THR A 455 3.09 -26.64 -29.62
C THR A 455 3.16 -25.15 -29.93
N THR A 456 2.75 -24.30 -28.98
CA THR A 456 2.54 -22.85 -29.16
C THR A 456 2.88 -22.09 -27.86
N PRO A 457 4.17 -21.97 -27.49
CA PRO A 457 4.58 -21.40 -26.21
C PRO A 457 4.17 -19.92 -26.04
N GLU A 458 4.02 -19.17 -27.14
CA GLU A 458 3.58 -17.77 -27.13
C GLU A 458 2.20 -17.58 -26.48
N LYS A 459 1.33 -18.60 -26.52
CA LYS A 459 0.00 -18.57 -25.90
C LYS A 459 0.05 -18.53 -24.36
N LEU A 460 1.15 -18.96 -23.76
CA LEU A 460 1.34 -18.90 -22.30
C LEU A 460 1.79 -17.53 -21.81
N THR A 461 1.99 -16.57 -22.71
CA THR A 461 2.33 -15.18 -22.40
C THR A 461 1.31 -14.24 -22.98
N LEU A 462 0.68 -13.43 -22.13
CA LEU A 462 -0.24 -12.38 -22.57
C LEU A 462 0.52 -11.12 -22.97
N ARG A 463 -0.16 -10.24 -23.71
CA ARG A 463 0.37 -8.90 -23.98
C ARG A 463 0.47 -8.08 -22.69
N GLY A 464 1.50 -7.25 -22.59
CA GLY A 464 1.77 -6.48 -21.37
C GLY A 464 0.72 -5.41 -21.02
N ASP A 465 -0.03 -4.94 -22.02
CA ASP A 465 -1.11 -3.94 -21.91
C ASP A 465 -2.42 -4.50 -21.32
N ILE A 466 -2.53 -5.83 -21.20
CA ILE A 466 -3.62 -6.48 -20.44
C ILE A 466 -3.46 -6.21 -18.94
N ALA A 467 -2.22 -6.15 -18.44
CA ALA A 467 -1.94 -5.84 -17.04
C ALA A 467 -1.77 -4.34 -16.79
N PHE A 468 -2.66 -3.54 -17.37
CA PHE A 468 -2.69 -2.10 -17.13
C PHE A 468 -2.99 -1.78 -15.66
N GLY A 469 -2.24 -0.85 -15.07
CA GLY A 469 -2.44 -0.44 -13.67
C GLY A 469 -1.79 -1.36 -12.63
N LYS A 470 -1.02 -2.38 -13.06
CA LYS A 470 -0.27 -3.27 -12.16
C LYS A 470 0.70 -2.51 -11.26
N GLU A 471 1.31 -1.45 -11.76
CA GLU A 471 2.28 -0.63 -11.04
C GLU A 471 1.66 0.07 -9.82
N HIS A 472 0.39 0.46 -9.93
CA HIS A 472 -0.36 1.09 -8.84
C HIS A 472 -1.02 0.06 -7.92
N ARG A 473 -1.60 -1.00 -8.49
CA ARG A 473 -2.32 -2.02 -7.70
C ARG A 473 -1.37 -2.82 -6.81
N PHE A 474 -0.20 -3.18 -7.34
CA PHE A 474 0.80 -4.03 -6.68
C PHE A 474 2.04 -3.24 -6.23
N GLU A 475 1.90 -1.93 -6.00
CA GLU A 475 3.01 -1.07 -5.57
C GLU A 475 3.61 -1.56 -4.25
N ASN A 476 2.76 -1.96 -3.30
CA ASN A 476 3.18 -2.40 -1.97
C ASN A 476 3.99 -3.69 -2.02
N GLU A 477 3.53 -4.66 -2.79
CA GLU A 477 4.15 -5.96 -3.01
C GLU A 477 5.50 -5.78 -3.71
N ALA A 478 5.55 -4.91 -4.73
CA ALA A 478 6.79 -4.53 -5.39
C ALA A 478 7.78 -3.82 -4.43
N ARG A 479 7.28 -2.99 -3.51
CA ARG A 479 8.11 -2.35 -2.47
C ARG A 479 8.68 -3.34 -1.46
N MET A 480 8.05 -4.49 -1.22
CA MET A 480 8.65 -5.54 -0.39
C MET A 480 9.87 -6.18 -1.07
N ALA A 481 9.80 -6.41 -2.38
CA ALA A 481 10.96 -6.85 -3.16
C ALA A 481 12.07 -5.79 -3.15
N LEU A 482 11.69 -4.51 -3.36
CA LEU A 482 12.60 -3.37 -3.32
C LEU A 482 13.32 -3.27 -1.97
N ARG A 483 12.60 -3.47 -0.85
CA ARG A 483 13.19 -3.51 0.49
C ARG A 483 14.29 -4.56 0.57
N LEU A 484 14.02 -5.77 0.13
CA LEU A 484 14.98 -6.86 0.20
C LEU A 484 16.21 -6.59 -0.68
N ALA A 485 16.01 -6.06 -1.89
CA ALA A 485 17.10 -5.65 -2.76
C ALA A 485 17.93 -4.50 -2.16
N ASN A 486 17.28 -3.52 -1.52
CA ASN A 486 17.96 -2.41 -0.84
C ASN A 486 18.75 -2.90 0.38
N PHE A 487 18.19 -3.83 1.16
CA PHE A 487 18.88 -4.45 2.28
C PHE A 487 20.15 -5.20 1.82
N ILE A 488 20.02 -6.07 0.82
CA ILE A 488 21.17 -6.82 0.27
C ILE A 488 22.19 -5.85 -0.32
N SER A 489 21.75 -4.81 -1.03
CA SER A 489 22.66 -3.80 -1.60
C SER A 489 23.42 -3.03 -0.53
N ALA A 490 22.73 -2.61 0.53
CA ALA A 490 23.35 -1.95 1.67
C ALA A 490 24.36 -2.87 2.35
N PHE A 491 23.99 -4.12 2.64
CA PHE A 491 24.86 -5.08 3.31
C PHE A 491 26.14 -5.36 2.51
N LEU A 492 26.02 -5.62 1.21
CA LEU A 492 27.16 -5.95 0.34
C LEU A 492 28.08 -4.75 0.03
N GLN A 493 27.63 -3.51 0.28
CA GLN A 493 28.44 -2.30 0.11
C GLN A 493 29.06 -1.83 1.44
N VAL A 494 28.34 -1.96 2.55
CA VAL A 494 28.74 -1.40 3.84
C VAL A 494 29.54 -2.40 4.68
N VAL A 495 29.15 -3.67 4.70
CA VAL A 495 29.74 -4.65 5.62
C VAL A 495 31.04 -5.20 5.06
N ASN A 496 32.12 -5.05 5.83
CA ASN A 496 33.42 -5.63 5.54
C ASN A 496 33.85 -6.62 6.65
N PRO A 497 33.89 -7.93 6.37
CA PRO A 497 34.33 -8.94 7.36
C PRO A 497 35.80 -8.79 7.80
N ASP A 498 36.64 -8.12 7.00
CA ASP A 498 38.07 -7.94 7.30
C ASP A 498 38.36 -6.67 8.10
N GLU A 499 37.34 -5.85 8.37
CA GLU A 499 37.49 -4.60 9.11
C GLU A 499 37.75 -4.85 10.60
N LYS A 500 38.61 -4.02 11.20
CA LYS A 500 38.97 -4.12 12.62
C LYS A 500 38.37 -2.93 13.36
N PHE A 501 37.50 -3.21 14.32
CA PHE A 501 36.89 -2.20 15.16
C PHE A 501 37.62 -2.06 16.51
N ALA A 502 37.57 -0.87 17.09
CA ALA A 502 38.04 -0.65 18.46
C ALA A 502 37.16 -1.41 19.47
N GLU A 503 37.76 -1.91 20.57
CA GLU A 503 37.11 -2.64 21.68
C GLU A 503 36.36 -3.94 21.31
N PHE A 504 36.99 -5.12 21.34
CA PHE A 504 36.38 -6.49 21.20
C PHE A 504 35.26 -6.69 20.15
N ARG A 505 34.99 -5.72 19.27
CA ARG A 505 33.89 -5.71 18.31
C ARG A 505 34.32 -6.51 17.09
N VAL A 506 33.43 -7.39 16.68
CA VAL A 506 33.62 -8.27 15.52
C VAL A 506 32.71 -7.76 14.41
N PRO A 507 33.24 -7.52 13.18
CA PRO A 507 32.40 -7.21 12.04
C PRO A 507 31.42 -8.34 11.75
N ASP A 508 30.27 -7.98 11.19
CA ASP A 508 29.33 -8.98 10.69
C ASP A 508 29.98 -9.81 9.58
N ARG A 509 29.78 -11.14 9.64
CA ARG A 509 30.24 -12.06 8.60
C ARG A 509 29.43 -11.87 7.31
N SER A 510 29.89 -12.45 6.21
CA SER A 510 29.12 -12.49 4.98
C SER A 510 27.76 -13.17 5.17
N LEU A 511 26.75 -12.74 4.40
CA LEU A 511 25.39 -13.30 4.45
C LEU A 511 25.40 -14.82 4.30
N THR A 512 24.66 -15.50 5.17
CA THR A 512 24.52 -16.96 5.16
C THR A 512 23.32 -17.43 4.34
N VAL A 513 23.30 -18.72 3.98
CA VAL A 513 22.19 -19.32 3.23
C VAL A 513 20.86 -19.17 3.97
N ASP A 514 20.85 -19.47 5.28
CA ASP A 514 19.66 -19.36 6.13
C ASP A 514 19.14 -17.92 6.25
N GLN A 515 20.04 -16.92 6.29
CA GLN A 515 19.64 -15.52 6.33
C GLN A 515 18.91 -15.08 5.06
N ILE A 516 19.39 -15.47 3.87
CA ILE A 516 18.73 -15.14 2.59
C ILE A 516 17.42 -15.92 2.44
N ILE A 517 17.40 -17.21 2.79
CA ILE A 517 16.17 -18.02 2.77
C ILE A 517 15.13 -17.41 3.71
N GLY A 518 15.52 -17.06 4.93
CA GLY A 518 14.65 -16.41 5.91
C GLY A 518 14.10 -15.07 5.40
N GLU A 519 14.94 -14.24 4.76
CA GLU A 519 14.48 -12.97 4.20
C GLU A 519 13.49 -13.17 3.04
N ALA A 520 13.75 -14.09 2.11
CA ALA A 520 12.83 -14.41 1.02
C ALA A 520 11.49 -14.96 1.54
N LEU A 521 11.56 -15.86 2.53
CA LEU A 521 10.41 -16.43 3.21
C LEU A 521 9.59 -15.33 3.90
N SER A 522 10.25 -14.41 4.62
CA SER A 522 9.59 -13.32 5.34
C SER A 522 8.78 -12.38 4.44
N VAL A 523 9.19 -12.21 3.18
CA VAL A 523 8.44 -11.41 2.19
C VAL A 523 7.14 -12.12 1.83
N VAL A 524 7.20 -13.43 1.57
CA VAL A 524 6.01 -14.22 1.26
C VAL A 524 5.08 -14.27 2.45
N ILE A 525 5.55 -14.51 3.67
CA ILE A 525 4.67 -14.60 4.84
C ILE A 525 4.06 -13.24 5.20
N GLY A 526 4.82 -12.15 5.03
CA GLY A 526 4.41 -10.81 5.44
C GLY A 526 3.20 -10.25 4.70
N ASP A 527 3.01 -10.60 3.42
CA ASP A 527 1.90 -10.07 2.61
C ASP A 527 1.09 -11.16 1.93
N GLY A 528 -0.20 -11.24 2.29
CA GLY A 528 -1.16 -12.21 1.81
C GLY A 528 -1.35 -12.32 0.30
N GLU A 529 -0.97 -11.31 -0.49
CA GLU A 529 -1.16 -11.27 -1.95
C GLU A 529 0.06 -11.80 -2.74
N ILE A 530 1.24 -11.90 -2.12
CA ILE A 530 2.46 -12.43 -2.74
C ILE A 530 2.41 -13.95 -2.78
N LEU A 531 2.46 -14.54 -3.98
CA LEU A 531 2.50 -16.00 -4.14
C LEU A 531 3.88 -16.57 -3.86
N GLY A 532 4.93 -15.88 -4.33
CA GLY A 532 6.31 -16.29 -4.15
C GLY A 532 7.30 -15.15 -4.31
N CYS A 533 8.46 -15.31 -3.69
CA CYS A 533 9.57 -14.38 -3.68
C CYS A 533 10.88 -15.12 -3.98
N GLY A 534 11.65 -14.65 -4.95
CA GLY A 534 12.97 -15.19 -5.29
C GLY A 534 14.10 -14.22 -4.96
N VAL A 535 15.21 -14.72 -4.42
CA VAL A 535 16.47 -13.96 -4.35
C VAL A 535 17.47 -14.67 -5.24
N LEU A 536 17.76 -14.09 -6.41
CA LEU A 536 18.47 -14.76 -7.49
C LEU A 536 19.85 -14.13 -7.66
N PHE A 537 20.90 -14.81 -7.23
CA PHE A 537 22.27 -14.33 -7.41
C PHE A 537 22.80 -14.65 -8.81
N ASP A 538 23.60 -13.76 -9.39
CA ASP A 538 24.36 -14.07 -10.59
C ASP A 538 25.51 -15.04 -10.27
N ARG A 539 26.12 -15.60 -11.31
CA ARG A 539 27.17 -16.62 -11.19
C ARG A 539 28.33 -16.16 -10.30
N ASN A 540 28.70 -17.00 -9.33
CA ASN A 540 29.79 -16.77 -8.38
C ASN A 540 29.67 -15.44 -7.58
N LYS A 541 28.45 -14.94 -7.37
CA LYS A 541 28.20 -13.71 -6.58
C LYS A 541 27.83 -13.97 -5.12
N PHE A 542 27.52 -15.21 -4.75
CA PHE A 542 27.27 -15.61 -3.37
C PHE A 542 28.48 -16.36 -2.79
N PRO A 543 28.87 -16.16 -1.51
CA PRO A 543 30.02 -16.83 -0.90
C PRO A 543 29.89 -18.36 -0.96
N ASN A 544 30.96 -19.07 -1.30
CA ASN A 544 31.03 -20.55 -1.35
C ASN A 544 30.01 -21.26 -2.25
N HIS A 545 29.29 -20.55 -3.12
CA HIS A 545 28.34 -21.13 -4.07
C HIS A 545 28.56 -20.59 -5.49
N THR A 546 28.48 -21.48 -6.49
CA THR A 546 28.57 -21.08 -7.91
C THR A 546 27.26 -20.47 -8.40
N LEU A 547 26.14 -21.06 -7.98
CA LEU A 547 24.78 -20.62 -8.22
C LEU A 547 24.01 -20.71 -6.91
N PHE A 548 23.19 -19.72 -6.61
CA PHE A 548 22.33 -19.71 -5.45
C PHE A 548 21.09 -18.87 -5.75
N ALA A 549 19.92 -19.48 -5.69
CA ALA A 549 18.68 -18.83 -6.11
C ALA A 549 17.46 -19.35 -5.32
N PRO A 550 17.37 -19.10 -4.00
CA PRO A 550 16.21 -19.51 -3.22
C PRO A 550 14.95 -18.79 -3.69
N TYR A 551 13.90 -19.58 -3.93
CA TYR A 551 12.56 -19.12 -4.26
C TYR A 551 11.58 -19.62 -3.19
N ALA A 552 11.13 -18.72 -2.34
CA ALA A 552 10.09 -18.99 -1.35
C ALA A 552 8.71 -18.85 -1.99
N TYR A 553 7.79 -19.74 -1.65
CA TYR A 553 6.42 -19.70 -2.16
C TYR A 553 5.43 -20.34 -1.20
N ARG A 554 4.15 -20.01 -1.40
CA ARG A 554 3.02 -20.66 -0.75
C ARG A 554 2.15 -21.37 -1.78
N VAL A 555 1.45 -22.42 -1.34
CA VAL A 555 0.47 -23.13 -2.18
C VAL A 555 -0.93 -22.57 -1.91
N ASP A 556 -1.29 -22.43 -0.64
CA ASP A 556 -2.56 -21.88 -0.21
C ASP A 556 -2.37 -20.52 0.46
N ARG A 557 -3.38 -19.66 0.41
CA ARG A 557 -3.29 -18.29 0.94
C ARG A 557 -3.14 -18.24 2.47
N ASN A 558 -3.90 -19.08 3.18
CA ASN A 558 -4.03 -19.06 4.64
C ASN A 558 -3.33 -20.25 5.32
N SER A 559 -2.46 -20.97 4.62
CA SER A 559 -1.76 -22.11 5.22
C SER A 559 -0.55 -21.65 6.03
N PRO A 560 -0.29 -22.25 7.21
CA PRO A 560 0.95 -22.04 7.96
C PRO A 560 2.17 -22.78 7.37
N ASN A 561 1.98 -23.48 6.25
CA ASN A 561 3.01 -24.25 5.56
C ASN A 561 3.56 -23.45 4.37
N PHE A 562 4.88 -23.31 4.34
CA PHE A 562 5.62 -22.61 3.30
C PHE A 562 6.66 -23.52 2.66
N TYR A 563 7.09 -23.15 1.46
CA TYR A 563 8.03 -23.93 0.68
C TYR A 563 9.13 -23.01 0.16
N VAL A 564 10.35 -23.52 0.11
CA VAL A 564 11.51 -22.85 -0.47
C VAL A 564 12.20 -23.82 -1.39
N ASP A 565 12.46 -23.40 -2.61
CA ASP A 565 13.17 -24.21 -3.59
C ASP A 565 14.32 -23.42 -4.22
N ASP A 566 15.52 -24.00 -4.27
CA ASP A 566 16.65 -23.37 -4.94
C ASP A 566 16.56 -23.60 -6.46
N LEU A 567 16.27 -22.54 -7.21
CA LEU A 567 16.10 -22.57 -8.66
C LEU A 567 17.38 -22.96 -9.41
N SER A 568 18.55 -22.92 -8.75
CA SER A 568 19.81 -23.36 -9.34
C SER A 568 19.81 -24.87 -9.69
N ARG A 569 18.96 -25.67 -9.04
CA ARG A 569 18.81 -27.12 -9.34
C ARG A 569 18.29 -27.41 -10.74
N TYR A 570 17.66 -26.42 -11.37
CA TYR A 570 17.10 -26.52 -12.73
C TYR A 570 18.09 -26.08 -13.82
N SER A 571 19.40 -26.06 -13.53
CA SER A 571 20.45 -25.70 -14.50
C SER A 571 20.42 -26.53 -15.79
N TRP A 572 19.94 -27.77 -15.73
CA TRP A 572 19.77 -28.67 -16.88
C TRP A 572 18.56 -28.35 -17.75
N ASN A 573 17.60 -27.55 -17.27
CA ASN A 573 16.39 -27.20 -17.99
C ASN A 573 16.37 -25.70 -18.30
N ALA A 574 16.75 -25.34 -19.53
CA ALA A 574 16.82 -23.95 -19.98
C ALA A 574 15.52 -23.16 -19.73
N ASN A 575 14.35 -23.80 -19.84
CA ASN A 575 13.06 -23.14 -19.64
C ASN A 575 12.76 -22.80 -18.17
N ARG A 576 13.36 -23.53 -17.21
CA ARG A 576 13.20 -23.27 -15.77
C ARG A 576 14.38 -22.56 -15.14
N PHE A 577 15.52 -22.56 -15.82
CA PHE A 577 16.72 -21.97 -15.27
C PHE A 577 16.58 -20.45 -15.13
N TYR A 578 16.79 -19.95 -13.92
CA TYR A 578 16.48 -18.55 -13.57
C TYR A 578 17.34 -17.53 -14.35
N LEU A 579 18.59 -17.89 -14.71
CA LEU A 579 19.47 -16.99 -15.48
C LEU A 579 18.99 -16.77 -16.92
N HIS A 580 18.19 -17.68 -17.48
CA HIS A 580 17.62 -17.58 -18.84
C HIS A 580 16.24 -16.93 -18.87
N GLN A 581 15.72 -16.54 -17.71
CA GLN A 581 14.44 -15.86 -17.65
C GLN A 581 14.59 -14.42 -18.12
N LYS A 582 13.64 -13.95 -18.94
CA LYS A 582 13.66 -12.62 -19.56
C LYS A 582 13.89 -11.50 -18.55
N TYR A 583 13.26 -11.59 -17.38
CA TYR A 583 13.40 -10.56 -16.33
C TYR A 583 14.83 -10.45 -15.80
N PHE A 584 15.57 -11.57 -15.72
CA PHE A 584 16.95 -11.59 -15.23
C PHE A 584 17.91 -11.07 -16.30
N GLU A 585 17.76 -11.54 -17.53
CA GLU A 585 18.60 -11.13 -18.67
C GLU A 585 18.46 -9.63 -18.97
N ILE A 586 17.24 -9.09 -18.94
CA ILE A 586 16.99 -7.66 -19.18
C ILE A 586 17.67 -6.80 -18.11
N LEU A 587 17.50 -7.14 -16.83
CA LEU A 587 18.10 -6.39 -15.72
C LEU A 587 19.63 -6.51 -15.74
N LYS A 588 20.17 -7.71 -15.93
CA LYS A 588 21.62 -7.92 -16.04
C LYS A 588 22.23 -7.12 -17.18
N THR A 589 21.59 -7.11 -18.35
CA THR A 589 22.07 -6.36 -19.52
C THR A 589 22.03 -4.86 -19.24
N ARG A 590 20.90 -4.35 -18.72
CA ARG A 590 20.70 -2.92 -18.41
C ARG A 590 21.75 -2.41 -17.42
N TRP A 591 22.01 -3.17 -16.36
CA TRP A 591 22.85 -2.75 -15.23
C TRP A 591 24.28 -3.28 -15.30
N SER A 592 24.70 -3.84 -16.42
CA SER A 592 26.08 -4.33 -16.60
C SER A 592 27.11 -3.20 -16.73
N SER A 593 26.71 -2.05 -17.28
CA SER A 593 27.61 -0.94 -17.61
C SER A 593 27.17 0.42 -17.08
N ASN A 594 25.87 0.65 -16.86
CA ASN A 594 25.33 1.94 -16.43
C ASN A 594 24.76 1.84 -15.01
N MET A 595 25.47 2.38 -14.01
CA MET A 595 25.07 2.40 -12.59
C MET A 595 24.97 3.82 -12.02
N ASP A 596 25.11 4.83 -12.87
CA ASP A 596 25.08 6.23 -12.44
C ASP A 596 23.67 6.69 -12.07
N ASP A 597 22.65 6.07 -12.67
CA ASP A 597 21.23 6.32 -12.41
C ASP A 597 20.75 5.80 -11.04
N LEU A 598 21.59 5.02 -10.31
CA LEU A 598 21.20 4.48 -9.01
C LEU A 598 21.08 5.57 -7.94
N GLN A 599 20.05 5.46 -7.12
CA GLN A 599 19.83 6.38 -6.02
C GLN A 599 20.87 6.15 -4.93
N THR A 600 21.48 7.24 -4.46
CA THR A 600 22.38 7.22 -3.31
C THR A 600 21.59 7.51 -2.04
N TYR A 601 21.75 6.64 -1.04
CA TYR A 601 21.16 6.81 0.29
C TYR A 601 22.26 7.14 1.29
N THR A 602 21.97 8.08 2.19
CA THR A 602 22.91 8.55 3.22
C THR A 602 22.45 8.12 4.60
N ASN A 603 23.27 7.36 5.31
CA ASN A 603 22.97 6.80 6.62
C ASN A 603 23.86 7.41 7.71
N LYS A 604 23.23 8.03 8.70
CA LYS A 604 23.86 8.53 9.92
C LYS A 604 23.67 7.47 11.02
N ILE A 605 24.63 6.55 11.15
CA ILE A 605 24.54 5.41 12.07
C ILE A 605 25.30 5.71 13.37
N ASN A 606 24.59 5.63 14.50
CA ASN A 606 25.16 5.70 15.84
C ASN A 606 24.96 4.36 16.56
N ILE A 607 26.07 3.72 16.90
CA ILE A 607 26.14 2.42 17.55
C ILE A 607 26.48 2.60 19.02
N ARG A 608 26.30 1.57 19.86
CA ARG A 608 26.74 1.61 21.26
C ARG A 608 28.26 1.64 21.38
N TYR A 609 28.75 2.29 22.43
CA TYR A 609 30.18 2.35 22.75
C TYR A 609 30.71 0.99 23.22
N ASN A 610 30.12 0.44 24.29
CA ASN A 610 30.56 -0.79 24.93
C ASN A 610 29.41 -1.79 25.16
N SER A 611 29.76 -3.00 25.60
CA SER A 611 28.79 -4.07 25.90
C SER A 611 27.83 -3.72 27.05
N SER A 612 28.21 -2.81 27.94
CA SER A 612 27.35 -2.30 29.02
C SER A 612 26.20 -1.42 28.52
N GLY A 613 26.30 -0.87 27.30
CA GLY A 613 25.21 -0.15 26.64
C GLY A 613 24.85 1.19 27.30
N LEU A 614 25.84 1.95 27.79
CA LEU A 614 25.58 3.23 28.47
C LEU A 614 25.46 4.43 27.53
N TYR A 615 26.23 4.44 26.44
CA TYR A 615 26.34 5.58 25.53
C TYR A 615 26.44 5.10 24.07
N THR A 616 26.01 5.95 23.15
CA THR A 616 26.21 5.76 21.71
C THR A 616 27.41 6.55 21.21
N ILE A 617 28.15 5.98 20.26
CA ILE A 617 29.17 6.63 19.45
C ILE A 617 28.76 6.64 17.98
N THR A 618 29.29 7.59 17.23
CA THR A 618 29.20 7.58 15.77
C THR A 618 29.95 6.36 15.22
N ASN A 619 29.41 5.74 14.18
CA ASN A 619 30.13 4.68 13.47
C ASN A 619 31.48 5.19 12.93
N ASP A 620 32.47 4.30 12.84
CA ASP A 620 33.84 4.67 12.42
C ASP A 620 33.87 5.22 10.98
N VAL A 621 33.01 4.69 10.11
CA VAL A 621 32.69 5.27 8.80
C VAL A 621 31.41 6.10 8.93
N TYR A 622 31.51 7.43 8.81
CA TYR A 622 30.38 8.34 8.97
C TYR A 622 30.45 9.56 8.02
N PRO A 623 29.37 9.89 7.28
CA PRO A 623 28.16 9.09 7.09
C PRO A 623 28.43 7.87 6.19
N VAL A 624 27.65 6.82 6.35
CA VAL A 624 27.71 5.65 5.47
C VAL A 624 26.83 5.93 4.25
N GLN A 625 27.38 5.82 3.04
CA GLN A 625 26.63 5.98 1.80
C GLN A 625 26.63 4.68 1.00
N TYR A 626 25.49 4.36 0.40
CA TYR A 626 25.36 3.22 -0.50
C TYR A 626 24.41 3.55 -1.66
N LYS A 627 24.61 2.90 -2.80
CA LYS A 627 23.74 3.02 -3.97
C LYS A 627 22.76 1.86 -4.04
N ALA A 628 21.50 2.13 -4.34
CA ALA A 628 20.48 1.09 -4.46
C ALA A 628 19.46 1.42 -5.56
N ALA A 629 18.65 0.41 -5.90
CA ALA A 629 17.57 0.58 -6.86
C ALA A 629 16.41 1.38 -6.27
N GLU A 630 15.63 2.01 -7.14
CA GLU A 630 14.31 2.55 -6.83
C GLU A 630 13.23 1.72 -7.54
N LEU A 631 11.96 2.02 -7.25
CA LEU A 631 10.83 1.25 -7.82
C LEU A 631 10.80 1.30 -9.36
N ASN A 632 11.19 2.42 -9.95
CA ASN A 632 11.29 2.65 -11.41
C ASN A 632 12.42 1.84 -12.08
N HIS A 633 13.48 1.50 -11.34
CA HIS A 633 14.64 0.73 -11.85
C HIS A 633 14.31 -0.76 -12.03
N GLY A 634 13.25 -1.23 -11.38
CA GLY A 634 12.73 -2.58 -11.54
C GLY A 634 12.11 -2.86 -12.90
N TYR A 635 11.72 -4.11 -13.10
CA TYR A 635 11.13 -4.61 -14.33
C TYR A 635 9.85 -5.40 -14.02
N TRP A 636 8.77 -5.07 -14.71
CA TRP A 636 7.52 -5.80 -14.68
C TRP A 636 7.43 -6.75 -15.87
N THR A 637 7.17 -8.03 -15.62
CA THR A 637 6.90 -8.96 -16.71
C THR A 637 5.54 -8.68 -17.35
N SER A 638 5.38 -9.11 -18.60
CA SER A 638 4.03 -9.37 -19.13
C SER A 638 3.39 -10.53 -18.34
N PRO A 639 2.05 -10.62 -18.25
CA PRO A 639 1.42 -11.74 -17.58
C PRO A 639 1.79 -13.06 -18.29
N TYR A 640 2.15 -14.07 -17.52
CA TYR A 640 2.43 -15.40 -18.05
C TYR A 640 1.83 -16.47 -17.17
N PHE A 641 1.55 -17.62 -17.78
CA PHE A 641 1.06 -18.79 -17.05
C PHE A 641 2.25 -19.60 -16.53
N ASP A 642 2.30 -19.85 -15.23
CA ASP A 642 3.38 -20.61 -14.58
C ASP A 642 3.26 -22.13 -14.84
N CYS A 643 3.50 -22.56 -16.07
CA CYS A 643 3.27 -23.95 -16.47
C CYS A 643 4.32 -24.91 -15.91
N GLY A 644 3.89 -25.78 -15.00
CA GLY A 644 4.76 -26.73 -14.31
C GLY A 644 5.63 -26.09 -13.22
N GLY A 645 5.52 -24.79 -13.00
CA GLY A 645 6.13 -24.14 -11.84
C GLY A 645 5.34 -24.41 -10.56
N PHE A 646 5.53 -23.53 -9.59
CA PHE A 646 4.98 -23.72 -8.24
C PHE A 646 3.50 -23.34 -8.17
N HIS A 647 3.06 -22.36 -8.97
CA HIS A 647 1.74 -21.74 -8.84
C HIS A 647 0.69 -22.29 -9.79
N ASN A 648 1.08 -22.71 -11.00
CA ASN A 648 0.17 -23.25 -12.03
C ASN A 648 -1.02 -22.34 -12.36
N GLN A 649 -0.82 -21.02 -12.35
CA GLN A 649 -1.83 -20.00 -12.66
C GLN A 649 -1.21 -18.81 -13.40
N TRP A 650 -2.05 -17.88 -13.85
CA TRP A 650 -1.61 -16.62 -14.46
C TRP A 650 -1.01 -15.68 -13.42
N ILE A 651 0.25 -15.31 -13.61
CA ILE A 651 1.00 -14.47 -12.68
C ILE A 651 1.67 -13.30 -13.40
N LEU A 652 1.96 -12.27 -12.60
CA LEU A 652 2.77 -11.12 -12.93
C LEU A 652 3.96 -11.12 -11.97
N THR A 653 5.17 -10.91 -12.50
CA THR A 653 6.37 -10.87 -11.67
C THR A 653 7.00 -9.48 -11.76
N TYR A 654 7.28 -8.90 -10.60
CA TYR A 654 8.13 -7.72 -10.47
C TYR A 654 9.53 -8.15 -10.05
N SER A 655 10.54 -7.60 -10.72
CA SER A 655 11.94 -7.95 -10.54
C SER A 655 12.75 -6.69 -10.29
N VAL A 656 13.59 -6.68 -9.25
CA VAL A 656 14.41 -5.53 -8.86
C VAL A 656 15.88 -5.94 -8.69
N PRO A 657 16.86 -5.22 -9.26
CA PRO A 657 18.27 -5.56 -9.16
C PRO A 657 18.85 -5.18 -7.79
N PHE A 658 19.88 -5.88 -7.36
CA PHE A 658 20.70 -5.49 -6.21
C PHE A 658 22.19 -5.53 -6.53
N PHE A 659 22.95 -4.72 -5.82
CA PHE A 659 24.33 -4.36 -6.16
C PHE A 659 25.29 -4.59 -4.99
N GLY A 660 26.57 -4.76 -5.30
CA GLY A 660 27.61 -4.87 -4.28
C GLY A 660 28.98 -4.63 -4.89
N PHE A 661 29.98 -4.44 -4.05
CA PHE A 661 31.35 -4.27 -4.52
C PHE A 661 31.91 -5.55 -5.14
N ASP A 662 32.77 -5.40 -6.14
CA ASP A 662 33.59 -6.50 -6.65
C ASP A 662 34.53 -7.05 -5.57
N LYS A 663 35.20 -8.17 -5.85
CA LYS A 663 36.09 -8.83 -4.86
C LYS A 663 37.23 -7.94 -4.39
N ILE A 664 37.67 -6.99 -5.22
CA ILE A 664 38.76 -6.06 -4.94
C ILE A 664 38.23 -4.76 -4.28
N LYS A 665 36.91 -4.57 -4.24
CA LYS A 665 36.21 -3.39 -3.70
C LYS A 665 36.58 -2.08 -4.39
N SER A 666 36.77 -2.16 -5.70
CA SER A 666 37.07 -1.04 -6.59
C SER A 666 35.83 -0.47 -7.26
N ASN A 667 34.92 -1.33 -7.71
CA ASN A 667 33.79 -0.95 -8.55
C ASN A 667 32.49 -1.61 -8.06
N LEU A 668 31.39 -0.88 -8.17
CA LEU A 668 30.07 -1.42 -7.95
C LEU A 668 29.72 -2.39 -9.09
N GLU A 669 29.17 -3.55 -8.75
CA GLU A 669 28.74 -4.54 -9.74
C GLU A 669 27.33 -5.05 -9.46
N PHE A 670 26.64 -5.46 -10.53
CA PHE A 670 25.40 -6.20 -10.45
C PHE A 670 25.63 -7.56 -9.78
N LYS A 671 24.88 -7.86 -8.71
CA LYS A 671 25.01 -9.11 -7.95
C LYS A 671 23.86 -10.07 -8.19
N GLY A 672 22.67 -9.57 -8.52
CA GLY A 672 21.49 -10.40 -8.71
C GLY A 672 20.19 -9.61 -8.76
N VAL A 673 19.08 -10.35 -8.65
CA VAL A 673 17.70 -9.83 -8.75
C VAL A 673 16.84 -10.41 -7.63
N VAL A 674 16.04 -9.58 -6.98
CA VAL A 674 14.91 -10.04 -6.14
C VAL A 674 13.64 -10.02 -6.99
N THR A 675 12.84 -11.07 -6.92
CA THR A 675 11.58 -11.19 -7.65
C THR A 675 10.42 -11.42 -6.71
N VAL A 676 9.25 -10.87 -7.02
CA VAL A 676 7.97 -11.18 -6.36
C VAL A 676 6.92 -11.48 -7.42
N SER A 677 6.15 -12.55 -7.21
CA SER A 677 5.11 -13.01 -8.12
C SER A 677 3.73 -12.83 -7.49
N MET A 678 2.84 -12.15 -8.21
CA MET A 678 1.47 -11.84 -7.81
C MET A 678 0.49 -12.46 -8.82
N PRO A 679 -0.70 -12.87 -8.40
CA PRO A 679 -1.66 -13.48 -9.30
C PRO A 679 -2.36 -12.39 -10.16
N LEU A 680 -2.61 -12.69 -11.43
CA LEU A 680 -3.25 -11.75 -12.36
C LEU A 680 -4.72 -11.47 -11.97
N ASP A 681 -5.39 -12.43 -11.33
CA ASP A 681 -6.81 -12.34 -10.97
C ASP A 681 -7.12 -11.21 -9.96
N ARG A 682 -6.11 -10.74 -9.21
CA ARG A 682 -6.21 -9.64 -8.25
C ARG A 682 -6.09 -8.25 -8.86
N LEU A 683 -5.79 -8.16 -10.15
CA LEU A 683 -5.73 -6.90 -10.88
C LEU A 683 -7.13 -6.50 -11.39
N ASP A 684 -7.50 -5.23 -11.23
CA ASP A 684 -8.77 -4.71 -11.75
C ASP A 684 -8.67 -4.40 -13.26
N ILE A 685 -9.72 -4.71 -14.02
CA ILE A 685 -9.81 -4.34 -15.44
C ILE A 685 -10.36 -2.92 -15.58
N ASN A 686 -9.58 -2.01 -16.17
CA ASN A 686 -10.06 -0.67 -16.50
C ASN A 686 -10.55 -0.58 -17.96
N GLN A 687 -11.88 -0.54 -18.14
CA GLN A 687 -12.50 -0.43 -19.47
C GLN A 687 -12.84 1.01 -19.88
N CYS A 688 -12.75 1.95 -18.95
CA CYS A 688 -12.90 3.37 -19.24
C CYS A 688 -11.67 3.88 -20.01
N SER A 689 -11.75 5.08 -20.58
CA SER A 689 -10.58 5.74 -21.18
C SER A 689 -10.44 7.14 -20.63
N ASP A 690 -9.27 7.44 -20.09
CA ASP A 690 -8.84 8.82 -19.87
C ASP A 690 -7.94 9.26 -21.03
N GLU A 691 -7.96 10.55 -21.35
CA GLU A 691 -7.04 11.14 -22.32
C GLU A 691 -5.59 10.89 -21.85
N GLY A 692 -4.77 10.22 -22.67
CA GLY A 692 -3.36 9.92 -22.37
C GLY A 692 -3.02 8.44 -22.08
N GLN A 693 -3.98 7.56 -21.84
CA GLN A 693 -3.72 6.12 -21.59
C GLN A 693 -3.47 5.34 -22.91
N LEU A 694 -2.24 5.42 -23.43
CA LEU A 694 -1.84 4.72 -24.65
C LEU A 694 -1.79 3.19 -24.47
N TYR A 695 -1.41 2.70 -23.28
CA TYR A 695 -1.03 1.29 -23.01
C TYR A 695 -2.08 0.44 -22.26
N ASN A 696 -3.39 0.70 -22.45
CA ASN A 696 -4.47 -0.11 -21.88
C ASN A 696 -5.19 -0.91 -22.98
N ALA A 697 -5.14 -2.24 -22.90
CA ALA A 697 -5.80 -3.14 -23.86
C ALA A 697 -7.34 -3.03 -23.83
N PHE A 698 -7.92 -2.65 -22.69
CA PHE A 698 -9.35 -2.64 -22.45
C PHE A 698 -9.99 -1.26 -22.61
N LYS A 699 -9.18 -0.23 -22.93
CA LYS A 699 -9.67 1.15 -23.06
C LYS A 699 -10.83 1.24 -24.04
N ASN A 700 -11.86 2.01 -23.67
CA ASN A 700 -13.06 2.23 -24.48
C ASN A 700 -13.91 0.99 -24.78
N THR A 701 -13.67 -0.15 -24.12
CA THR A 701 -14.49 -1.37 -24.31
C THR A 701 -15.78 -1.37 -23.49
N HIS A 702 -15.97 -0.38 -22.60
CA HIS A 702 -17.17 -0.23 -21.79
C HIS A 702 -18.44 -0.02 -22.63
N LYS A 703 -19.58 -0.45 -22.09
CA LYS A 703 -20.89 -0.46 -22.77
C LYS A 703 -21.78 0.75 -22.47
N CYS A 704 -21.30 1.69 -21.65
CA CYS A 704 -22.05 2.92 -21.33
C CYS A 704 -22.51 3.68 -22.59
N ASP A 705 -23.71 4.27 -22.56
CA ASP A 705 -24.19 5.14 -23.63
C ASP A 705 -23.36 6.43 -23.72
N ARG A 706 -22.63 6.58 -24.82
CA ARG A 706 -21.66 7.67 -25.00
C ARG A 706 -22.26 9.07 -25.12
N TYR A 707 -23.57 9.16 -25.37
CA TYR A 707 -24.28 10.42 -25.48
C TYR A 707 -24.69 10.95 -24.11
N SER A 708 -25.34 10.11 -23.30
CA SER A 708 -25.94 10.51 -22.03
C SER A 708 -25.07 10.26 -20.80
N THR A 709 -24.04 9.40 -20.90
CA THR A 709 -23.23 8.97 -19.75
C THR A 709 -21.72 9.14 -19.95
N ARG A 710 -20.97 9.13 -18.85
CA ARG A 710 -19.51 9.04 -18.78
C ARG A 710 -19.11 7.79 -17.98
N CYS A 711 -18.02 7.15 -18.38
CA CYS A 711 -17.48 5.98 -17.69
C CYS A 711 -16.53 6.44 -16.59
N VAL A 712 -16.66 5.87 -15.40
CA VAL A 712 -15.72 6.06 -14.29
C VAL A 712 -15.34 4.68 -13.74
N PRO A 713 -14.05 4.33 -13.62
CA PRO A 713 -13.63 3.03 -13.14
C PRO A 713 -13.98 2.83 -11.66
N ILE A 714 -14.21 1.57 -11.27
CA ILE A 714 -14.44 1.15 -9.88
C ILE A 714 -13.34 0.15 -9.51
N LEU A 715 -12.65 0.41 -8.40
CA LEU A 715 -11.60 -0.46 -7.87
C LEU A 715 -12.20 -1.62 -7.03
N GLY A 716 -11.46 -2.73 -6.92
CA GLY A 716 -11.84 -3.88 -6.10
C GLY A 716 -12.82 -4.86 -6.76
N ARG A 717 -12.99 -4.80 -8.09
CA ARG A 717 -13.85 -5.72 -8.86
C ARG A 717 -13.07 -6.91 -9.45
N ARG A 718 -11.77 -7.00 -9.17
CA ARG A 718 -10.85 -8.06 -9.61
C ARG A 718 -10.76 -8.11 -11.14
N PHE A 719 -10.16 -9.18 -11.65
CA PHE A 719 -9.94 -9.37 -13.09
C PHE A 719 -11.22 -9.81 -13.82
N GLU A 720 -12.27 -8.98 -13.71
CA GLU A 720 -13.60 -9.21 -14.29
C GLU A 720 -14.09 -7.98 -15.07
N PRO A 721 -14.85 -8.19 -16.17
CA PRO A 721 -15.48 -7.11 -16.90
C PRO A 721 -16.58 -6.44 -16.06
N GLY A 722 -16.88 -5.18 -16.36
CA GLY A 722 -17.89 -4.39 -15.68
C GLY A 722 -17.37 -3.59 -14.48
N GLY A 723 -16.04 -3.49 -14.29
CA GLY A 723 -15.38 -2.70 -13.24
C GLY A 723 -15.50 -1.18 -13.40
N TYR A 724 -16.67 -0.67 -13.75
CA TYR A 724 -16.93 0.75 -13.97
C TYR A 724 -18.37 1.12 -13.64
N LYS A 725 -18.62 2.41 -13.41
CA LYS A 725 -19.96 3.02 -13.35
C LYS A 725 -20.18 3.94 -14.54
N CYS A 726 -21.42 3.97 -15.04
CA CYS A 726 -21.86 4.93 -16.05
C CYS A 726 -22.62 6.07 -15.35
N GLU A 727 -21.94 7.19 -15.11
CA GLU A 727 -22.53 8.39 -14.50
C GLU A 727 -23.17 9.28 -15.57
N CYS A 728 -24.28 9.94 -15.26
CA CYS A 728 -24.92 10.85 -16.21
C CYS A 728 -24.05 12.09 -16.50
N ARG A 729 -24.02 12.54 -17.76
CA ARG A 729 -23.36 13.78 -18.16
C ARG A 729 -24.19 15.02 -17.77
N GLN A 730 -23.54 16.18 -17.81
CA GLN A 730 -24.20 17.48 -17.63
C GLN A 730 -25.43 17.60 -18.55
N GLY A 731 -26.57 17.99 -17.99
CA GLY A 731 -27.84 18.11 -18.71
C GLY A 731 -28.63 16.81 -18.84
N PHE A 732 -28.12 15.68 -18.33
CA PHE A 732 -28.83 14.40 -18.22
C PHE A 732 -29.11 14.05 -16.76
N GLU A 733 -30.11 13.21 -16.53
CA GLU A 733 -30.51 12.75 -15.21
C GLU A 733 -30.76 11.25 -15.17
N TYR A 734 -30.55 10.68 -13.98
CA TYR A 734 -30.82 9.27 -13.72
C TYR A 734 -32.33 9.04 -13.65
N PRO A 735 -32.92 8.20 -14.52
CA PRO A 735 -34.36 8.15 -14.69
C PRO A 735 -35.08 7.26 -13.66
N TYR A 736 -34.35 6.42 -12.91
CA TYR A 736 -34.95 5.39 -12.05
C TYR A 736 -34.92 5.76 -10.56
N ASN A 737 -35.92 5.28 -9.82
CA ASN A 737 -35.94 5.33 -8.35
C ASN A 737 -35.17 4.14 -7.77
N ASP A 738 -33.83 4.21 -7.84
CA ASP A 738 -32.91 3.23 -7.25
C ASP A 738 -32.05 3.90 -6.16
N ASP A 739 -31.40 3.12 -5.31
CA ASP A 739 -30.46 3.64 -4.29
C ASP A 739 -29.17 4.22 -4.89
N THR A 740 -28.97 4.10 -6.21
CA THR A 740 -27.79 4.58 -6.93
C THR A 740 -28.14 5.67 -7.94
N THR A 741 -27.16 6.51 -8.26
CA THR A 741 -27.30 7.59 -9.27
C THR A 741 -26.59 7.28 -10.60
N TYR A 742 -26.21 6.01 -10.80
CA TYR A 742 -25.44 5.55 -11.94
C TYR A 742 -25.83 4.11 -12.32
N PHE A 743 -25.48 3.70 -13.53
CA PHE A 743 -25.61 2.31 -13.96
C PHE A 743 -24.34 1.53 -13.65
N ASP A 744 -24.48 0.40 -12.95
CA ASP A 744 -23.37 -0.51 -12.66
C ASP A 744 -22.90 -1.22 -13.94
N GLY A 745 -21.60 -1.22 -14.18
CA GLY A 745 -20.97 -1.81 -15.35
C GLY A 745 -21.15 -3.32 -15.44
N GLN A 746 -21.16 -4.06 -14.33
CA GLN A 746 -21.38 -5.51 -14.35
C GLN A 746 -22.78 -5.85 -14.85
N ILE A 747 -23.79 -5.11 -14.39
CA ILE A 747 -25.18 -5.24 -14.87
C ILE A 747 -25.24 -4.90 -16.37
N LEU A 748 -24.54 -3.84 -16.79
CA LEU A 748 -24.55 -3.43 -18.19
C LEU A 748 -23.88 -4.45 -19.12
N GLU A 749 -22.76 -5.04 -18.71
CA GLU A 749 -22.08 -6.11 -19.44
C GLU A 749 -22.94 -7.38 -19.48
N SER A 750 -23.61 -7.77 -18.38
CA SER A 750 -24.49 -8.94 -18.37
C SER A 750 -25.71 -8.76 -19.26
N GLU A 751 -26.37 -7.59 -19.20
CA GLU A 751 -27.52 -7.26 -20.04
C GLU A 751 -27.14 -7.21 -21.52
N TYR A 752 -25.93 -6.72 -21.85
CA TYR A 752 -25.38 -6.78 -23.19
C TYR A 752 -25.15 -8.22 -23.67
N LEU A 753 -24.65 -9.11 -22.80
CA LEU A 753 -24.46 -10.53 -23.12
C LEU A 753 -25.80 -11.25 -23.34
N HIS A 754 -26.83 -10.97 -22.54
CA HIS A 754 -28.19 -11.51 -22.77
C HIS A 754 -28.74 -11.05 -24.13
N MET A 755 -28.58 -9.77 -24.46
CA MET A 755 -28.96 -9.23 -25.78
C MET A 755 -28.20 -9.92 -26.93
N LEU A 756 -26.90 -10.20 -26.78
CA LEU A 756 -26.12 -10.94 -27.78
C LEU A 756 -26.64 -12.37 -28.00
N LYS A 757 -27.09 -13.04 -26.94
CA LYS A 757 -27.67 -14.39 -26.98
C LYS A 757 -29.14 -14.44 -27.41
N ASN A 758 -29.76 -13.30 -27.70
CA ASN A 758 -31.20 -13.19 -27.99
C ASN A 758 -32.10 -13.63 -26.81
N GLU A 759 -31.60 -13.43 -25.59
CA GLU A 759 -32.35 -13.61 -24.34
C GLU A 759 -33.03 -12.28 -23.93
N PRO A 760 -34.05 -12.32 -23.05
CA PRO A 760 -34.66 -11.09 -22.51
C PRO A 760 -33.60 -10.17 -21.86
N SER A 761 -33.60 -8.89 -22.24
CA SER A 761 -32.57 -7.93 -21.83
C SER A 761 -33.17 -6.53 -21.70
N ARG A 762 -32.61 -5.72 -20.78
CA ARG A 762 -32.97 -4.31 -20.54
C ARG A 762 -31.94 -3.33 -21.07
N PHE A 763 -31.03 -3.77 -21.91
CA PHE A 763 -29.86 -2.98 -22.34
C PHE A 763 -30.24 -1.61 -22.94
N ASP A 764 -31.37 -1.52 -23.64
CA ASP A 764 -31.91 -0.30 -24.26
C ASP A 764 -32.33 0.78 -23.25
N THR A 765 -32.70 0.36 -22.03
CA THR A 765 -33.17 1.22 -20.95
C THR A 765 -32.04 1.78 -20.08
N LEU A 766 -30.83 1.19 -20.13
CA LEU A 766 -29.69 1.54 -19.29
C LEU A 766 -28.92 2.77 -19.80
N ARG A 767 -29.63 3.91 -19.91
CA ARG A 767 -29.11 5.21 -20.34
C ARG A 767 -29.74 6.34 -19.55
N CYS A 768 -29.03 7.47 -19.42
CA CYS A 768 -29.62 8.64 -18.79
C CYS A 768 -30.56 9.35 -19.76
N ARG A 769 -31.60 10.02 -19.23
CA ARG A 769 -32.51 10.84 -20.04
C ARG A 769 -32.14 12.31 -19.93
N ILE A 770 -32.61 13.12 -20.87
CA ILE A 770 -32.41 14.57 -20.83
C ILE A 770 -33.10 15.11 -19.57
N ALA A 771 -32.39 15.95 -18.81
CA ALA A 771 -32.95 16.62 -17.64
C ALA A 771 -34.07 17.56 -18.08
N ALA A 772 -35.31 17.19 -17.79
CA ALA A 772 -36.43 18.09 -17.98
C ALA A 772 -36.22 19.28 -17.03
N GLY A 773 -36.48 20.50 -17.53
CA GLY A 773 -36.70 21.60 -16.60
C GLY A 773 -37.84 21.21 -15.66
N THR A 774 -37.81 21.68 -14.42
CA THR A 774 -39.04 21.82 -13.65
C THR A 774 -40.08 22.41 -14.61
N LEU A 775 -41.20 21.72 -14.76
CA LEU A 775 -42.34 22.16 -15.58
C LEU A 775 -42.40 23.68 -15.48
N LEU A 776 -42.38 24.37 -16.63
CA LEU A 776 -42.73 25.79 -16.68
C LEU A 776 -43.94 25.93 -15.78
N GLU A 777 -43.77 26.54 -14.60
CA GLU A 777 -44.91 27.05 -13.87
C GLU A 777 -45.45 28.10 -14.83
N SER A 778 -46.47 27.70 -15.59
CA SER A 778 -47.16 28.61 -16.45
C SER A 778 -47.72 29.67 -15.52
N ASN A 779 -47.07 30.82 -15.52
CA ASN A 779 -47.53 31.94 -14.73
C ASN A 779 -48.92 32.25 -15.29
N THR A 780 -49.97 31.89 -14.57
CA THR A 780 -51.36 31.99 -15.04
C THR A 780 -51.67 33.42 -15.49
N ILE A 781 -50.97 34.40 -14.92
CA ILE A 781 -50.96 35.80 -15.29
C ILE A 781 -50.47 36.03 -16.72
N THR A 782 -49.37 35.40 -17.17
CA THR A 782 -48.86 35.62 -18.54
C THR A 782 -49.75 34.97 -19.59
N ILE A 783 -50.36 33.81 -19.28
CA ILE A 783 -51.38 33.20 -20.14
C ILE A 783 -52.61 34.11 -20.21
N LEU A 784 -53.12 34.59 -19.07
CA LEU A 784 -54.25 35.52 -19.03
C LEU A 784 -53.97 36.81 -19.82
N LEU A 785 -52.78 37.39 -19.67
CA LEU A 785 -52.39 38.63 -20.34
C LEU A 785 -52.23 38.43 -21.84
N LEU A 786 -51.68 37.30 -22.29
CA LEU A 786 -51.62 36.93 -23.70
C LEU A 786 -53.01 36.62 -24.29
N THR A 787 -53.90 35.95 -23.54
CA THR A 787 -55.28 35.73 -23.98
C THR A 787 -56.08 37.03 -24.04
N PHE A 788 -55.83 37.96 -23.12
CA PHE A 788 -56.46 39.28 -23.11
C PHE A 788 -55.97 40.14 -24.28
N ILE A 789 -54.67 40.15 -24.56
CA ILE A 789 -54.10 40.81 -25.75
C ILE A 789 -54.67 40.20 -27.03
N PHE A 790 -54.80 38.87 -27.09
CA PHE A 790 -55.39 38.18 -28.24
C PHE A 790 -56.86 38.54 -28.44
N LEU A 791 -57.65 38.60 -27.35
CA LEU A 791 -59.06 39.00 -27.41
C LEU A 791 -59.23 40.47 -27.81
N VAL A 792 -58.36 41.36 -27.34
CA VAL A 792 -58.38 42.78 -27.72
C VAL A 792 -57.98 42.97 -29.18
N LEU A 793 -56.97 42.24 -29.68
CA LEU A 793 -56.54 42.30 -31.09
C LEU A 793 -57.56 41.69 -32.07
N HIS A 794 -58.50 40.87 -31.59
CA HIS A 794 -59.54 40.27 -32.43
C HIS A 794 -60.85 41.08 -32.43
N HIS A 795 -60.96 42.06 -31.53
CA HIS A 795 -62.11 42.96 -31.39
C HIS A 795 -61.92 44.33 -32.04
N PHE A 796 -60.68 44.63 -32.45
CA PHE A 796 -60.31 45.66 -33.42
C PHE A 796 -60.00 44.99 -34.76
#